data_AF-A0A373NIM1-F1
#
_entry.id   AF-A0A373NIM1-F1
#
_cell.length_a   1.000
_cell.length_b   1.000
_cell.length_c   1.000
_cell.angle_alpha   90.00
_cell.angle_beta   90.00
_cell.angle_gamma   90.00
#
_symmetry.space_group_name_H-M   'P 1'
#
loop_
_entity.id
_entity.type
_entity.pdbx_description
1 polymer ?
#
loop_
_entity_poly.entity_id
_entity_poly.type
_entity_poly.pdbx_seq_one_letter_code
_entity_poly.pdbx_strand_id
1 'polypeptide(L)'
;MIFCSRPQKFTRRNFVILLLLLSAGGFLIWRLIPEGSWFGSQTDWYSQHMTIADYMRKNFYATGQLFPDFTGLGGGTNFFSLSYYGFMRPDVLISYLFPGIAMAYFIQGYAILEILLGGGLIYYWLHRKGFSDFTSFACGFFYLTANCFFQAHRQIMFVNYMPFLILAFLFLDQILDVRKAAKYRFRPHVGLVISLFFCILHSFYFFPSCFTACILYIFHLLPDFLQNAEETIRKKLKHKIWWNYILDVSIAVSMNMFLLLPTGLAILGNKKDTGNSTSLLKILGVNPTLDSILYSPYGCGLTVICLYALFLCIREKRTRKLAIAIFALLFFDIFYWILNATLYVRPKSLIPFLPLILYLTAQALEGLHLKKIRHSLPLTLLCAIPVIVQLVFLLRNDQVRHLTMADLILLLLVVTISLFLEKKEFSLPCRPLFANICGLVLLCAVPAMLYLAKGQEERYASRSDESRDYFSQEDLEGYCENTQSRFDIIEHPSNNTNYVITGDQNKSTLYSSITNSTYNNLIYDILKMPISIRNRVAMTADENPFQEYLMGVRYIQTKADKVPAGYTVLQEKEGHVLAENENVLPFAYGSMALMTEDDYDQLSYPENLDTLANRTIVSGASDDTALKSTPYVSQMKNYTLPGDFFSRETSKKNITVEKKLPETLTASTILLISFDVEYDGERDVSIIIDGVRNRLSGSLAPYPNNNHTFSYMLSSDQDRDSLEITFSKGDYEIKNVSAYTIPLSSLSHPGVVTFQEHDTAGKQIVNGTITMPEDGYFVTSYTYSNGYKAYVDGTEVTPVQVNKAFVGFPLQKGAHEIVLEFHAPGKSLGLIFSCLAALFLILWNLLCLPRHK
;
A
#
# COMPACT_ATOMS: atom_id res chain seq x y z
N MET A 1 -0.54 4.50 46.03
CA MET A 1 -1.79 4.27 45.26
C MET A 1 -2.34 5.61 44.80
N ILE A 2 -2.22 5.96 43.50
CA ILE A 2 -2.86 7.18 42.97
C ILE A 2 -3.93 6.89 41.91
N PHE A 3 -3.81 5.87 41.05
CA PHE A 3 -4.93 5.40 40.20
C PHE A 3 -4.77 3.94 39.74
N CYS A 4 -4.82 3.00 40.67
CA CYS A 4 -5.36 1.67 40.37
C CYS A 4 -6.46 1.46 41.41
N SER A 5 -7.66 1.96 41.14
CA SER A 5 -8.82 1.51 41.88
C SER A 5 -9.01 0.01 41.56
N ARG A 6 -9.69 -0.72 42.46
CA ARG A 6 -9.91 -2.17 42.26
C ARG A 6 -10.50 -2.40 40.85
N PRO A 7 -10.09 -3.46 40.13
CA PRO A 7 -10.61 -3.74 38.80
C PRO A 7 -12.14 -3.70 38.83
N GLN A 8 -12.71 -2.78 38.06
CA GLN A 8 -14.15 -2.54 38.11
C GLN A 8 -14.88 -3.66 37.37
N LYS A 9 -16.03 -4.08 37.91
CA LYS A 9 -16.94 -4.99 37.21
C LYS A 9 -17.63 -4.21 36.10
N PHE A 10 -17.84 -4.86 34.96
CA PHE A 10 -18.63 -4.32 33.88
C PHE A 10 -20.12 -4.53 34.22
N THR A 11 -20.90 -3.46 34.23
CA THR A 11 -22.32 -3.48 34.64
C THR A 11 -23.22 -3.14 33.44
N ARG A 12 -24.55 -3.31 33.60
CA ARG A 12 -25.54 -2.89 32.60
C ARG A 12 -25.42 -1.41 32.24
N ARG A 13 -25.08 -0.55 33.21
CA ARG A 13 -24.86 0.89 32.95
C ARG A 13 -23.68 1.10 32.00
N ASN A 14 -22.57 0.40 32.22
CA ASN A 14 -21.37 0.52 31.36
C ASN A 14 -21.68 0.04 29.93
N PHE A 15 -22.51 -0.98 29.79
CA PHE A 15 -22.98 -1.44 28.49
C PHE A 15 -23.78 -0.35 27.73
N VAL A 16 -24.68 0.36 28.41
CA VAL A 16 -25.43 1.48 27.81
C VAL A 16 -24.49 2.62 27.37
N ILE A 17 -23.50 2.97 28.21
CA ILE A 17 -22.51 4.01 27.88
C ILE A 17 -21.67 3.59 26.67
N LEU A 18 -21.26 2.33 26.61
CA LEU A 18 -20.56 1.76 25.46
C LEU A 18 -21.43 1.85 24.19
N LEU A 19 -22.71 1.47 24.26
CA LEU A 19 -23.62 1.60 23.11
C LEU A 19 -23.76 3.05 22.64
N LEU A 20 -23.84 4.02 23.55
CA LEU A 20 -23.87 5.44 23.18
C LEU A 20 -22.59 5.87 22.47
N LEU A 21 -21.42 5.43 22.96
CA LEU A 21 -20.13 5.71 22.35
C LEU A 21 -20.07 5.14 20.92
N LEU A 22 -20.45 3.88 20.75
CA LEU A 22 -20.43 3.22 19.43
C LEU A 22 -21.46 3.83 18.48
N SER A 23 -22.63 4.22 18.97
CA SER A 23 -23.65 4.91 18.18
C SER A 23 -23.17 6.27 17.70
N ALA A 24 -22.45 7.02 18.56
CA ALA A 24 -21.85 8.29 18.17
C ALA A 24 -20.78 8.10 17.10
N GLY A 25 -19.90 7.11 17.24
CA GLY A 25 -18.91 6.76 16.21
C GLY A 25 -19.55 6.35 14.89
N GLY A 26 -20.55 5.47 14.92
CA GLY A 26 -21.29 5.03 13.74
C GLY A 26 -22.01 6.19 13.04
N PHE A 27 -22.58 7.12 13.81
CA PHE A 27 -23.19 8.33 13.26
C PHE A 27 -22.17 9.24 12.57
N LEU A 28 -20.98 9.45 13.15
CA LEU A 28 -19.94 10.26 12.53
C LEU A 28 -19.43 9.66 11.22
N ILE A 29 -19.22 8.34 11.18
CA ILE A 29 -18.83 7.62 9.97
C ILE A 29 -19.94 7.75 8.91
N TRP A 30 -21.20 7.52 9.29
CA TRP A 30 -22.33 7.66 8.37
C TRP A 30 -22.44 9.08 7.79
N ARG A 31 -22.21 10.12 8.61
CA ARG A 31 -22.21 11.53 8.16
C ARG A 31 -21.06 11.88 7.21
N LEU A 32 -19.98 11.12 7.25
CA LEU A 32 -18.79 11.33 6.43
C LEU A 32 -18.96 10.72 5.02
N ILE A 33 -19.76 9.66 4.88
CA ILE A 33 -20.02 8.98 3.60
C ILE A 33 -21.04 9.80 2.79
N PRO A 34 -20.66 10.34 1.61
CA PRO A 34 -21.61 11.02 0.74
C PRO A 34 -22.68 10.05 0.23
N GLU A 35 -23.86 10.60 -0.12
CA GLU A 35 -24.91 9.81 -0.75
C GLU A 35 -24.41 9.15 -2.06
N GLY A 36 -24.84 7.92 -2.32
CA GLY A 36 -24.40 7.16 -3.48
C GLY A 36 -22.94 6.68 -3.45
N SER A 37 -22.20 6.86 -2.34
CA SER A 37 -20.78 6.50 -2.24
C SER A 37 -20.49 5.33 -1.30
N TRP A 38 -19.29 4.76 -1.43
CA TRP A 38 -18.70 3.82 -0.48
C TRP A 38 -17.94 4.54 0.63
N PHE A 39 -17.75 3.89 1.79
CA PHE A 39 -16.73 4.33 2.76
C PHE A 39 -15.34 3.90 2.30
N GLY A 40 -14.88 4.54 1.22
CA GLY A 40 -13.64 4.20 0.52
C GLY A 40 -13.24 5.31 -0.44
N SER A 41 -11.97 5.70 -0.44
CA SER A 41 -11.43 6.69 -1.35
C SER A 41 -11.39 6.15 -2.78
N GLN A 42 -11.65 7.02 -3.76
CA GLN A 42 -11.59 6.66 -5.18
C GLN A 42 -10.16 6.32 -5.65
N THR A 43 -9.16 6.77 -4.90
CA THR A 43 -7.75 6.51 -5.19
C THR A 43 -7.29 5.22 -4.50
N ASP A 44 -6.55 5.32 -3.40
CA ASP A 44 -5.84 4.19 -2.79
C ASP A 44 -6.77 3.03 -2.38
N TRP A 45 -7.97 3.31 -1.85
CA TRP A 45 -8.87 2.25 -1.39
C TRP A 45 -9.48 1.50 -2.57
N TYR A 46 -10.02 2.23 -3.55
CA TYR A 46 -10.71 1.63 -4.69
C TYR A 46 -9.72 0.90 -5.61
N SER A 47 -8.66 1.56 -6.05
CA SER A 47 -7.74 1.01 -7.05
C SER A 47 -6.77 -0.03 -6.50
N GLN A 48 -6.52 -0.03 -5.19
CA GLN A 48 -5.54 -0.94 -4.58
C GLN A 48 -6.24 -1.94 -3.65
N HIS A 49 -6.74 -1.50 -2.49
CA HIS A 49 -7.21 -2.43 -1.46
C HIS A 49 -8.45 -3.23 -1.86
N MET A 50 -9.44 -2.60 -2.49
CA MET A 50 -10.65 -3.28 -2.94
C MET A 50 -10.37 -4.12 -4.18
N THR A 51 -9.73 -3.53 -5.19
CA THR A 51 -9.47 -4.20 -6.48
C THR A 51 -8.52 -5.40 -6.33
N ILE A 52 -7.45 -5.29 -5.55
CA ILE A 52 -6.52 -6.41 -5.33
C ILE A 52 -7.19 -7.52 -4.50
N ALA A 53 -8.00 -7.18 -3.49
CA ALA A 53 -8.75 -8.18 -2.74
C ALA A 53 -9.77 -8.92 -3.61
N ASP A 54 -10.43 -8.20 -4.53
CA ASP A 54 -11.33 -8.81 -5.51
C ASP A 54 -10.58 -9.73 -6.49
N TYR A 55 -9.41 -9.31 -6.98
CA TYR A 55 -8.51 -10.16 -7.77
C TYR A 55 -8.14 -11.44 -7.02
N MET A 56 -7.70 -11.34 -5.77
CA MET A 56 -7.33 -12.51 -4.96
C MET A 56 -8.50 -13.49 -4.82
N ARG A 57 -9.73 -12.98 -4.62
CA ARG A 57 -10.94 -13.79 -4.56
C ARG A 57 -11.26 -14.46 -5.89
N LYS A 58 -11.27 -13.70 -6.99
CA LYS A 58 -11.50 -14.23 -8.33
C LYS A 58 -10.47 -15.31 -8.69
N ASN A 59 -9.19 -15.07 -8.37
CA ASN A 59 -8.11 -16.03 -8.58
C ASN A 59 -8.30 -17.31 -7.77
N PHE A 60 -8.75 -17.22 -6.51
CA PHE A 60 -9.12 -18.40 -5.72
C PHE A 60 -10.22 -19.22 -6.39
N TYR A 61 -11.25 -18.58 -6.94
CA TYR A 61 -12.34 -19.26 -7.64
C TYR A 61 -11.91 -19.90 -8.96
N ALA A 62 -11.03 -19.22 -9.71
CA ALA A 62 -10.51 -19.75 -10.97
C ALA A 62 -9.55 -20.94 -10.76
N THR A 63 -8.71 -20.89 -9.73
CA THR A 63 -7.60 -21.86 -9.55
C THR A 63 -7.87 -22.91 -8.46
N GLY A 64 -8.83 -22.67 -7.57
CA GLY A 64 -9.02 -23.46 -6.34
C GLY A 64 -7.92 -23.27 -5.29
N GLN A 65 -6.92 -22.41 -5.54
CA GLN A 65 -5.77 -22.24 -4.65
C GLN A 65 -6.02 -21.14 -3.62
N LEU A 66 -6.12 -21.51 -2.34
CA LEU A 66 -6.21 -20.53 -1.25
C LEU A 66 -4.92 -19.74 -1.07
N PHE A 67 -3.78 -20.37 -1.39
CA PHE A 67 -2.46 -19.82 -1.17
C PHE A 67 -1.61 -19.99 -2.45
N PRO A 68 -1.89 -19.21 -3.51
CA PRO A 68 -1.23 -19.34 -4.80
C PRO A 68 0.25 -18.91 -4.76
N ASP A 69 1.04 -19.44 -5.68
CA ASP A 69 2.46 -19.06 -5.88
C ASP A 69 2.63 -17.92 -6.89
N PHE A 70 1.79 -17.89 -7.92
CA PHE A 70 1.96 -17.09 -9.12
C PHE A 70 0.70 -16.27 -9.42
N THR A 71 0.89 -15.08 -10.00
CA THR A 71 -0.18 -14.21 -10.52
C THR A 71 0.15 -13.82 -11.96
N GLY A 72 -0.86 -13.80 -12.83
CA GLY A 72 -0.76 -13.31 -14.21
C GLY A 72 -0.61 -11.79 -14.35
N LEU A 73 -0.68 -11.04 -13.24
CA LEU A 73 -0.53 -9.58 -13.23
C LEU A 73 0.94 -9.18 -13.41
N GLY A 74 1.17 -7.97 -13.94
CA GLY A 74 2.50 -7.38 -14.05
C GLY A 74 3.43 -8.19 -14.95
N GLY A 75 2.88 -8.74 -16.02
CA GLY A 75 3.60 -9.63 -16.92
C GLY A 75 3.73 -11.07 -16.42
N GLY A 76 3.18 -11.44 -15.26
CA GLY A 76 3.34 -12.75 -14.64
C GLY A 76 4.45 -12.74 -13.60
N THR A 77 4.11 -12.83 -12.31
CA THR A 77 5.09 -12.66 -11.21
C THR A 77 4.70 -13.41 -9.93
N ASN A 78 5.54 -13.27 -8.90
CA ASN A 78 5.32 -13.85 -7.58
C ASN A 78 4.06 -13.27 -6.92
N PHE A 79 3.12 -14.12 -6.52
CA PHE A 79 1.85 -13.70 -5.90
C PHE A 79 2.06 -12.93 -4.59
N PHE A 80 3.15 -13.21 -3.86
CA PHE A 80 3.48 -12.52 -2.61
C PHE A 80 3.84 -11.04 -2.81
N SER A 81 4.01 -10.58 -4.05
CA SER A 81 4.05 -9.16 -4.36
C SER A 81 2.78 -8.44 -3.88
N LEU A 82 1.63 -9.11 -3.83
CA LEU A 82 0.35 -8.54 -3.42
C LEU A 82 0.11 -8.57 -1.90
N SER A 83 1.03 -9.16 -1.12
CA SER A 83 0.87 -9.38 0.32
C SER A 83 0.57 -8.11 1.11
N TYR A 84 1.12 -6.98 0.67
CA TYR A 84 0.90 -5.67 1.30
C TYR A 84 -0.59 -5.27 1.32
N TYR A 85 -1.40 -5.74 0.37
CA TYR A 85 -2.76 -5.22 0.16
C TYR A 85 -3.88 -6.06 0.81
N GLY A 86 -3.55 -7.13 1.54
CA GLY A 86 -4.52 -7.91 2.30
C GLY A 86 -4.50 -9.41 2.07
N PHE A 87 -3.40 -9.96 1.54
CA PHE A 87 -3.31 -11.40 1.33
C PHE A 87 -3.47 -12.14 2.67
N MET A 88 -4.42 -13.08 2.71
CA MET A 88 -4.76 -13.86 3.91
C MET A 88 -5.33 -13.04 5.08
N ARG A 89 -5.74 -11.79 4.84
CA ARG A 89 -6.40 -10.96 5.86
C ARG A 89 -7.83 -11.48 6.09
N PRO A 90 -8.35 -11.48 7.35
CA PRO A 90 -9.64 -12.09 7.65
C PRO A 90 -10.84 -11.58 6.85
N ASP A 91 -10.93 -10.28 6.56
CA ASP A 91 -11.98 -9.69 5.72
C ASP A 91 -11.95 -10.22 4.29
N VAL A 92 -10.76 -10.34 3.71
CA VAL A 92 -10.55 -10.92 2.37
C VAL A 92 -10.95 -12.40 2.38
N LEU A 93 -10.50 -13.18 3.37
CA LEU A 93 -10.86 -14.59 3.48
C LEU A 93 -12.36 -14.83 3.74
N ILE A 94 -13.01 -14.00 4.56
CA ILE A 94 -14.46 -14.09 4.78
C ILE A 94 -15.21 -13.81 3.49
N SER A 95 -14.74 -12.86 2.67
CA SER A 95 -15.36 -12.56 1.37
C SER A 95 -15.35 -13.75 0.40
N TYR A 96 -14.42 -14.69 0.56
CA TYR A 96 -14.36 -15.89 -0.27
C TYR A 96 -15.55 -16.80 -0.01
N LEU A 97 -16.21 -16.71 1.15
CA LEU A 97 -17.41 -17.48 1.44
C LEU A 97 -18.67 -16.94 0.73
N PHE A 98 -18.58 -15.77 0.10
CA PHE A 98 -19.71 -15.03 -0.46
C PHE A 98 -19.36 -14.41 -1.83
N PRO A 99 -19.27 -15.22 -2.91
CA PRO A 99 -18.84 -14.73 -4.22
C PRO A 99 -19.81 -13.70 -4.82
N GLY A 100 -21.11 -13.86 -4.58
CA GLY A 100 -22.15 -12.95 -5.11
C GLY A 100 -22.27 -11.60 -4.41
N ILE A 101 -21.44 -11.30 -3.41
CA ILE A 101 -21.43 -10.00 -2.72
C ILE A 101 -20.17 -9.23 -3.14
N ALA A 102 -20.33 -7.97 -3.57
CA ALA A 102 -19.20 -7.15 -4.00
C ALA A 102 -18.14 -6.97 -2.89
N MET A 103 -16.86 -7.05 -3.26
CA MET A 103 -15.73 -6.93 -2.33
C MET A 103 -15.77 -5.63 -1.50
N ALA A 104 -16.26 -4.54 -2.09
CA ALA A 104 -16.48 -3.26 -1.44
C ALA A 104 -17.24 -3.35 -0.10
N TYR A 105 -18.27 -4.23 -0.01
CA TYR A 105 -19.03 -4.42 1.24
C TYR A 105 -18.20 -5.04 2.36
N PHE A 106 -17.35 -6.02 2.04
CA PHE A 106 -16.48 -6.67 3.03
C PHE A 106 -15.43 -5.70 3.56
N ILE A 107 -14.70 -5.04 2.66
CA ILE A 107 -13.59 -4.15 3.05
C ILE A 107 -14.11 -2.97 3.87
N GLN A 108 -15.17 -2.28 3.42
CA GLN A 108 -15.71 -1.14 4.17
C GLN A 108 -16.36 -1.58 5.48
N GLY A 109 -17.12 -2.68 5.48
CA GLY A 109 -17.84 -3.17 6.64
C GLY A 109 -16.87 -3.59 7.74
N TYR A 110 -15.79 -4.26 7.36
CA TYR A 110 -14.72 -4.65 8.26
C TYR A 110 -13.97 -3.43 8.82
N ALA A 111 -13.63 -2.45 7.98
CA ALA A 111 -13.00 -1.21 8.44
C ALA A 111 -13.84 -0.48 9.50
N ILE A 112 -15.15 -0.34 9.26
CA ILE A 112 -16.10 0.27 10.20
C ILE A 112 -16.18 -0.54 11.50
N LEU A 113 -16.30 -1.87 11.39
CA LEU A 113 -16.32 -2.78 12.54
C LEU A 113 -15.06 -2.61 13.40
N GLU A 114 -13.89 -2.55 12.80
CA GLU A 114 -12.61 -2.42 13.52
C GLU A 114 -12.46 -1.07 14.22
N ILE A 115 -12.90 0.04 13.58
CA ILE A 115 -12.93 1.36 14.21
C ILE A 115 -13.81 1.30 15.47
N LEU A 116 -15.05 0.80 15.33
CA LEU A 116 -16.01 0.74 16.44
C LEU A 116 -15.52 -0.22 17.53
N LEU A 117 -15.01 -1.39 17.16
CA LEU A 117 -14.45 -2.37 18.08
C LEU A 117 -13.28 -1.78 18.87
N GLY A 118 -12.37 -1.07 18.19
CA GLY A 118 -11.25 -0.40 18.83
C GLY A 118 -11.68 0.66 19.85
N GLY A 119 -12.64 1.52 19.49
CA GLY A 119 -13.19 2.52 20.41
C GLY A 119 -13.86 1.89 21.64
N GLY A 120 -14.60 0.80 21.42
CA GLY A 120 -15.20 0.03 22.50
C GLY A 120 -14.17 -0.69 23.38
N LEU A 121 -13.10 -1.21 22.80
CA LEU A 121 -12.00 -1.84 23.54
C LEU A 121 -11.21 -0.83 24.36
N ILE A 122 -10.99 0.41 23.87
CA ILE A 122 -10.39 1.49 24.68
C ILE A 122 -11.28 1.79 25.89
N TYR A 123 -12.58 2.00 25.69
CA TYR A 123 -13.52 2.23 26.80
C TYR A 123 -13.46 1.09 27.82
N TYR A 124 -13.56 -0.15 27.35
CA TYR A 124 -13.53 -1.33 28.20
C TYR A 124 -12.20 -1.47 28.95
N TRP A 125 -11.07 -1.26 28.27
CA TRP A 125 -9.73 -1.37 28.85
C TRP A 125 -9.51 -0.33 29.96
N LEU A 126 -9.85 0.92 29.71
CA LEU A 126 -9.73 1.99 30.70
C LEU A 126 -10.68 1.79 31.88
N HIS A 127 -11.93 1.40 31.64
CA HIS A 127 -12.87 1.07 32.71
C HIS A 127 -12.34 -0.04 33.62
N ARG A 128 -11.77 -1.10 33.02
CA ARG A 128 -11.17 -2.23 33.76
C ARG A 128 -9.95 -1.84 34.56
N LYS A 129 -9.19 -0.85 34.09
CA LYS A 129 -8.08 -0.21 34.82
C LYS A 129 -8.54 0.63 36.01
N GLY A 130 -9.83 0.93 36.08
CA GLY A 130 -10.44 1.65 37.19
C GLY A 130 -10.55 3.15 36.98
N PHE A 131 -10.48 3.62 35.74
CA PHE A 131 -10.86 4.98 35.37
C PHE A 131 -12.39 5.15 35.46
N SER A 132 -12.85 6.39 35.61
CA SER A 132 -14.28 6.69 35.61
C SER A 132 -14.90 6.44 34.23
N ASP A 133 -16.23 6.27 34.21
CA ASP A 133 -17.01 6.18 32.97
C ASP A 133 -16.83 7.42 32.09
N PHE A 134 -16.73 8.61 32.70
CA PHE A 134 -16.50 9.87 32.00
C PHE A 134 -15.17 9.85 31.24
N THR A 135 -14.08 9.53 31.93
CA THR A 135 -12.73 9.49 31.35
C THR A 135 -12.63 8.40 30.28
N SER A 136 -13.18 7.22 30.57
CA SER A 136 -13.17 6.09 29.64
C SER A 136 -13.97 6.41 28.38
N PHE A 137 -15.11 7.08 28.50
CA PHE A 137 -15.92 7.54 27.36
C PHE A 137 -15.17 8.59 26.55
N ALA A 138 -14.61 9.62 27.19
CA ALA A 138 -13.88 10.69 26.50
C ALA A 138 -12.70 10.14 25.68
N CYS A 139 -11.89 9.24 26.25
CA CYS A 139 -10.78 8.62 25.52
C CYS A 139 -11.24 7.65 24.43
N GLY A 140 -12.33 6.90 24.66
CA GLY A 140 -12.96 6.10 23.61
C GLY A 140 -13.47 6.96 22.46
N PHE A 141 -13.99 8.15 22.76
CA PHE A 141 -14.44 9.11 21.75
C PHE A 141 -13.26 9.71 20.98
N PHE A 142 -12.19 10.12 21.67
CA PHE A 142 -10.96 10.59 21.03
C PHE A 142 -10.33 9.55 20.11
N TYR A 143 -10.45 8.25 20.44
CA TYR A 143 -10.08 7.18 19.51
C TYR A 143 -10.94 7.24 18.25
N LEU A 144 -12.28 7.26 18.39
CA LEU A 144 -13.21 7.24 17.26
C LEU A 144 -13.07 8.47 16.35
N THR A 145 -12.63 9.61 16.89
CA THR A 145 -12.40 10.85 16.15
C THR A 145 -10.93 11.13 15.83
N ALA A 146 -10.03 10.16 16.03
CA ALA A 146 -8.63 10.34 15.69
C ALA A 146 -8.46 10.38 14.17
N ASN A 147 -7.81 11.42 13.63
CA ASN A 147 -7.70 11.61 12.18
C ASN A 147 -6.89 10.50 11.49
N CYS A 148 -6.12 9.67 12.21
CA CYS A 148 -5.51 8.48 11.63
C CYS A 148 -6.54 7.49 11.02
N PHE A 149 -7.78 7.46 11.53
CA PHE A 149 -8.84 6.60 10.96
C PHE A 149 -9.39 7.08 9.62
N PHE A 150 -8.97 8.25 9.14
CA PHE A 150 -9.05 8.60 7.72
C PHE A 150 -8.44 7.50 6.84
N GLN A 151 -7.38 6.84 7.32
CA GLN A 151 -6.73 5.76 6.59
C GLN A 151 -7.60 4.49 6.51
N ALA A 152 -8.63 4.33 7.34
CA ALA A 152 -9.51 3.17 7.26
C ALA A 152 -10.23 3.06 5.91
N HIS A 153 -10.57 4.21 5.32
CA HIS A 153 -11.20 4.32 4.00
C HIS A 153 -10.19 4.72 2.91
N ARG A 154 -8.88 4.65 3.16
CA ARG A 154 -7.85 5.00 2.16
C ARG A 154 -6.74 3.95 2.09
N GLN A 155 -5.99 3.78 3.17
CA GLN A 155 -4.93 2.79 3.33
C GLN A 155 -5.21 1.95 4.58
N ILE A 156 -6.20 1.05 4.48
CA ILE A 156 -6.83 0.34 5.61
C ILE A 156 -5.82 -0.32 6.56
N MET A 157 -4.72 -0.84 6.00
CA MET A 157 -3.64 -1.50 6.73
C MET A 157 -2.86 -0.60 7.71
N PHE A 158 -3.10 0.71 7.70
CA PHE A 158 -2.48 1.66 8.63
C PHE A 158 -3.18 1.65 9.99
N VAL A 159 -4.40 1.09 10.08
CA VAL A 159 -5.21 1.15 11.30
C VAL A 159 -5.95 -0.14 11.65
N ASN A 160 -6.15 -1.07 10.70
CA ASN A 160 -6.91 -2.31 10.93
C ASN A 160 -6.35 -3.22 12.04
N TYR A 161 -5.04 -3.18 12.32
CA TYR A 161 -4.44 -3.93 13.43
C TYR A 161 -4.80 -3.40 14.83
N MET A 162 -5.38 -2.20 14.94
CA MET A 162 -5.51 -1.46 16.20
C MET A 162 -6.34 -2.18 17.28
N PRO A 163 -7.49 -2.82 16.98
CA PRO A 163 -8.22 -3.61 17.98
C PRO A 163 -7.37 -4.70 18.62
N PHE A 164 -6.55 -5.38 17.81
CA PHE A 164 -5.68 -6.46 18.27
C PHE A 164 -4.51 -5.94 19.13
N LEU A 165 -3.98 -4.75 18.83
CA LEU A 165 -3.02 -4.08 19.69
C LEU A 165 -3.62 -3.74 21.07
N ILE A 166 -4.88 -3.28 21.11
CA ILE A 166 -5.57 -3.01 22.38
C ILE A 166 -5.83 -4.32 23.15
N LEU A 167 -6.20 -5.40 22.46
CA LEU A 167 -6.30 -6.74 23.08
C LEU A 167 -4.95 -7.19 23.66
N ALA A 168 -3.84 -6.94 22.98
CA ALA A 168 -2.50 -7.23 23.50
C ALA A 168 -2.26 -6.48 24.84
N PHE A 169 -2.61 -5.19 24.93
CA PHE A 169 -2.52 -4.45 26.20
C PHE A 169 -3.42 -5.02 27.30
N LEU A 170 -4.66 -5.41 26.97
CA LEU A 170 -5.57 -6.07 27.90
C LEU A 170 -5.01 -7.40 28.44
N PHE A 171 -4.30 -8.17 27.62
CA PHE A 171 -3.64 -9.40 28.08
C PHE A 171 -2.36 -9.12 28.87
N LEU A 172 -1.57 -8.12 28.47
CA LEU A 172 -0.41 -7.66 29.25
C LEU A 172 -0.81 -7.21 30.66
N ASP A 173 -1.97 -6.59 30.81
CA ASP A 173 -2.54 -6.28 32.12
C ASP A 173 -2.84 -7.50 32.96
N GLN A 174 -3.44 -8.54 32.37
CA GLN A 174 -3.77 -9.78 33.08
C GLN A 174 -2.50 -10.52 33.49
N ILE A 175 -1.50 -10.52 32.60
CA ILE A 175 -0.18 -11.11 32.81
C ILE A 175 0.57 -10.42 33.95
N LEU A 176 0.54 -9.07 33.98
CA LEU A 176 1.26 -8.23 34.95
C LEU A 176 0.35 -7.79 36.11
N ASP A 177 -0.78 -8.47 36.34
CA ASP A 177 -1.63 -8.30 37.52
C ASP A 177 -1.22 -9.33 38.59
N VAL A 178 -0.71 -8.84 39.72
CA VAL A 178 -0.24 -9.65 40.87
C VAL A 178 -1.29 -10.67 41.33
N ARG A 179 -2.59 -10.34 41.25
CA ARG A 179 -3.68 -11.23 41.70
C ARG A 179 -3.96 -12.37 40.73
N LYS A 180 -3.58 -12.21 39.47
CA LYS A 180 -3.87 -13.15 38.39
C LYS A 180 -2.60 -13.80 37.81
N ALA A 181 -1.42 -13.30 38.16
CA ALA A 181 -0.14 -13.79 37.65
C ALA A 181 0.05 -15.30 37.88
N ALA A 182 -0.48 -15.85 38.98
CA ALA A 182 -0.48 -17.29 39.23
C ALA A 182 -1.30 -18.09 38.19
N LYS A 183 -2.45 -17.54 37.74
CA LYS A 183 -3.31 -18.13 36.71
C LYS A 183 -2.66 -18.07 35.32
N TYR A 184 -1.87 -17.03 35.05
CA TYR A 184 -1.16 -16.82 33.78
C TYR A 184 0.34 -17.15 33.87
N ARG A 185 0.69 -18.06 34.78
CA ARG A 185 2.07 -18.52 35.01
C ARG A 185 2.61 -19.33 33.83
N PHE A 186 1.74 -20.04 33.12
CA PHE A 186 2.10 -20.87 31.97
C PHE A 186 2.25 -20.02 30.71
N ARG A 187 3.34 -20.24 29.98
CA ARG A 187 3.71 -19.49 28.78
C ARG A 187 4.12 -20.45 27.68
N PRO A 188 3.72 -20.22 26.42
CA PRO A 188 3.16 -18.96 25.88
C PRO A 188 1.71 -18.63 26.26
N HIS A 189 1.38 -17.33 26.30
CA HIS A 189 0.04 -16.82 26.60
C HIS A 189 -0.80 -16.67 25.32
N VAL A 190 -1.76 -17.59 25.11
CA VAL A 190 -2.58 -17.67 23.87
C VAL A 190 -3.19 -16.34 23.46
N GLY A 191 -3.85 -15.62 24.38
CA GLY A 191 -4.50 -14.37 24.04
C GLY A 191 -3.51 -13.30 23.53
N LEU A 192 -2.29 -13.29 24.07
CA LEU A 192 -1.27 -12.32 23.66
C LEU A 192 -0.69 -12.74 22.32
N VAL A 193 -0.36 -14.03 22.16
CA VAL A 193 0.14 -14.59 20.89
C VAL A 193 -0.85 -14.35 19.76
N ILE A 194 -2.14 -14.65 19.95
CA ILE A 194 -3.20 -14.43 18.94
C ILE A 194 -3.36 -12.94 18.63
N SER A 195 -3.30 -12.07 19.64
CA SER A 195 -3.38 -10.61 19.40
C SER A 195 -2.22 -10.12 18.54
N LEU A 196 -0.99 -10.54 18.86
CA LEU A 196 0.20 -10.18 18.09
C LEU A 196 0.21 -10.83 16.69
N PHE A 197 -0.31 -12.05 16.57
CA PHE A 197 -0.51 -12.73 15.29
C PHE A 197 -1.40 -11.91 14.37
N PHE A 198 -2.54 -11.42 14.86
CA PHE A 198 -3.43 -10.58 14.08
C PHE A 198 -2.88 -9.18 13.81
N CYS A 199 -2.04 -8.62 14.69
CA CYS A 199 -1.32 -7.38 14.37
C CYS A 199 -0.44 -7.55 13.12
N ILE A 200 0.30 -8.66 13.02
CA ILE A 200 1.15 -8.95 11.86
C ILE A 200 0.29 -9.25 10.63
N LEU A 201 -0.73 -10.10 10.75
CA LEU A 201 -1.55 -10.54 9.62
C LEU A 201 -2.30 -9.38 8.96
N HIS A 202 -2.80 -8.42 9.74
CA HIS A 202 -3.46 -7.23 9.21
C HIS A 202 -2.47 -6.22 8.62
N SER A 203 -1.26 -6.14 9.18
CA SER A 203 -0.22 -5.24 8.71
C SER A 203 1.17 -5.65 9.15
N PHE A 204 1.89 -6.37 8.29
CA PHE A 204 3.29 -6.70 8.55
C PHE A 204 4.20 -5.45 8.51
N TYR A 205 3.71 -4.33 7.96
CA TYR A 205 4.47 -3.08 7.93
C TYR A 205 4.54 -2.42 9.31
N PHE A 206 3.44 -2.42 10.09
CA PHE A 206 3.36 -1.72 11.38
C PHE A 206 3.61 -2.60 12.60
N PHE A 207 3.84 -3.92 12.44
CA PHE A 207 4.11 -4.79 13.59
C PHE A 207 5.32 -4.34 14.44
N PRO A 208 6.44 -3.80 13.89
CA PRO A 208 7.56 -3.35 14.71
C PRO A 208 7.17 -2.24 15.69
N SER A 209 6.36 -1.29 15.23
CA SER A 209 5.79 -0.23 16.07
C SER A 209 4.79 -0.77 17.10
N CYS A 210 3.95 -1.75 16.74
CA CYS A 210 3.05 -2.42 17.67
C CYS A 210 3.82 -3.11 18.80
N PHE A 211 4.91 -3.81 18.47
CA PHE A 211 5.76 -4.49 19.44
C PHE A 211 6.50 -3.50 20.33
N THR A 212 6.96 -2.40 19.76
CA THR A 212 7.58 -1.30 20.52
C THR A 212 6.58 -0.69 21.51
N ALA A 213 5.32 -0.49 21.11
CA ALA A 213 4.27 -0.03 22.02
C ALA A 213 4.01 -1.03 23.17
N CYS A 214 3.96 -2.33 22.88
CA CYS A 214 3.87 -3.38 23.90
C CYS A 214 5.08 -3.36 24.86
N ILE A 215 6.30 -3.19 24.34
CA ILE A 215 7.53 -3.06 25.14
C ILE A 215 7.45 -1.86 26.08
N LEU A 216 7.06 -0.68 25.59
CA LEU A 216 6.88 0.52 26.41
C LEU A 216 5.82 0.31 27.49
N TYR A 217 4.74 -0.39 27.16
CA TYR A 217 3.69 -0.70 28.13
C TYR A 217 4.18 -1.65 29.23
N ILE A 218 4.93 -2.70 28.88
CA ILE A 218 5.58 -3.58 29.85
C ILE A 218 6.52 -2.79 30.74
N PHE A 219 7.38 -1.93 30.19
CA PHE A 219 8.27 -1.06 30.96
C PHE A 219 7.51 -0.17 31.95
N HIS A 220 6.32 0.32 31.57
CA HIS A 220 5.46 1.13 32.42
C HIS A 220 4.85 0.33 33.58
N LEU A 221 4.38 -0.90 33.34
CA LEU A 221 3.73 -1.74 34.34
C LEU A 221 4.70 -2.46 35.28
N LEU A 222 5.90 -2.79 34.78
CA LEU A 222 6.88 -3.64 35.45
C LEU A 222 7.30 -3.15 36.86
N PRO A 223 7.55 -1.85 37.12
CA PRO A 223 7.94 -1.39 38.45
C PRO A 223 6.89 -1.70 39.52
N ASP A 224 5.62 -1.45 39.24
CA ASP A 224 4.53 -1.70 40.19
C ASP A 224 4.33 -3.20 40.42
N PHE A 225 4.50 -4.01 39.38
CA PHE A 225 4.45 -5.47 39.50
C PHE A 225 5.57 -6.00 40.42
N LEU A 226 6.80 -5.52 40.22
CA LEU A 226 7.97 -5.95 41.00
C LEU A 226 7.94 -5.47 42.45
N GLN A 227 7.37 -4.29 42.73
CA GLN A 227 7.24 -3.78 44.11
C GLN A 227 6.42 -4.73 45.01
N ASN A 228 5.44 -5.43 44.44
CA ASN A 228 4.60 -6.38 45.16
C ASN A 228 5.22 -7.79 45.27
N ALA A 229 6.39 -8.02 44.68
CA ALA A 229 7.11 -9.29 44.76
C ALA A 229 8.26 -9.22 45.79
N GLU A 230 8.59 -10.38 46.38
CA GLU A 230 9.72 -10.54 47.30
C GLU A 230 11.04 -10.07 46.66
N GLU A 231 11.80 -9.28 47.43
CA GLU A 231 12.98 -8.58 46.94
C GLU A 231 14.05 -9.52 46.37
N THR A 232 14.23 -10.68 46.99
CA THR A 232 15.18 -11.74 46.59
C THR A 232 14.89 -12.32 45.20
N ILE A 233 13.63 -12.28 44.74
CA ILE A 233 13.20 -12.89 43.46
C ILE A 233 12.99 -11.84 42.36
N ARG A 234 12.91 -10.54 42.70
CA ARG A 234 12.62 -9.45 41.73
C ARG A 234 13.48 -9.50 40.48
N LYS A 235 14.80 -9.71 40.61
CA LYS A 235 15.71 -9.81 39.46
C LYS A 235 15.35 -10.99 38.57
N LYS A 236 15.14 -12.19 39.14
CA LYS A 236 14.74 -13.39 38.40
C LYS A 236 13.39 -13.19 37.71
N LEU A 237 12.42 -12.58 38.39
CA LEU A 237 11.08 -12.32 37.87
C LEU A 237 11.10 -11.33 36.70
N LYS A 238 11.91 -10.26 36.79
CA LYS A 238 12.13 -9.32 35.68
C LYS A 238 12.65 -10.04 34.43
N HIS A 239 13.70 -10.85 34.56
CA HIS A 239 14.25 -11.59 33.41
C HIS A 239 13.23 -12.56 32.83
N LYS A 240 12.48 -13.26 33.70
CA LYS A 240 11.43 -14.18 33.30
C LYS A 240 10.32 -13.51 32.48
N ILE A 241 9.89 -12.30 32.85
CA ILE A 241 8.86 -11.54 32.09
C ILE A 241 9.36 -11.24 30.68
N TRP A 242 10.59 -10.74 30.55
CA TRP A 242 11.16 -10.42 29.23
C TRP A 242 11.35 -11.67 28.39
N TRP A 243 11.87 -12.76 28.97
CA TRP A 243 11.99 -14.04 28.27
C TRP A 243 10.63 -14.56 27.79
N ASN A 244 9.61 -14.51 28.64
CA ASN A 244 8.25 -14.93 28.28
C ASN A 244 7.65 -14.07 27.17
N TYR A 245 7.89 -12.76 27.18
CA TYR A 245 7.44 -11.87 26.13
C TYR A 245 8.15 -12.16 24.80
N ILE A 246 9.47 -12.42 24.83
CA ILE A 246 10.23 -12.86 23.66
C ILE A 246 9.65 -14.18 23.12
N LEU A 247 9.32 -15.14 23.98
CA LEU A 247 8.70 -16.40 23.58
C LEU A 247 7.34 -16.18 22.90
N ASP A 248 6.46 -15.36 23.50
CA ASP A 248 5.14 -15.05 22.93
C ASP A 248 5.26 -14.37 21.57
N VAL A 249 6.16 -13.37 21.45
CA VAL A 249 6.44 -12.68 20.19
C VAL A 249 7.00 -13.65 19.14
N SER A 250 7.96 -14.50 19.53
CA SER A 250 8.59 -15.46 18.62
C SER A 250 7.57 -16.44 18.05
N ILE A 251 6.61 -16.89 18.86
CA ILE A 251 5.54 -17.79 18.39
C ILE A 251 4.57 -17.05 17.48
N ALA A 252 4.16 -15.82 17.82
CA ALA A 252 3.28 -15.02 16.96
C ALA A 252 3.91 -14.73 15.59
N VAL A 253 5.20 -14.42 15.56
CA VAL A 253 6.00 -14.22 14.34
C VAL A 253 6.14 -15.53 13.57
N SER A 254 6.48 -16.63 14.26
CA SER A 254 6.64 -17.96 13.64
C SER A 254 5.33 -18.44 13.01
N MET A 255 4.18 -18.21 13.66
CA MET A 255 2.85 -18.49 13.13
C MET A 255 2.51 -17.69 11.86
N ASN A 256 3.18 -16.55 11.63
CA ASN A 256 3.02 -15.73 10.43
C ASN A 256 4.09 -16.00 9.37
N MET A 257 5.00 -16.97 9.56
CA MET A 257 6.09 -17.23 8.60
C MET A 257 5.59 -17.68 7.24
N PHE A 258 4.39 -18.27 7.15
CA PHE A 258 3.76 -18.62 5.87
C PHE A 258 3.61 -17.40 4.97
N LEU A 259 3.34 -16.22 5.55
CA LEU A 259 3.23 -14.95 4.85
C LEU A 259 4.56 -14.17 4.85
N LEU A 260 5.18 -14.03 6.03
CA LEU A 260 6.35 -13.17 6.24
C LEU A 260 7.59 -13.64 5.48
N LEU A 261 7.87 -14.94 5.44
CA LEU A 261 9.09 -15.46 4.81
C LEU A 261 9.07 -15.26 3.28
N PRO A 262 8.06 -15.76 2.54
CA PRO A 262 8.00 -15.52 1.10
C PRO A 262 7.84 -14.04 0.74
N THR A 263 7.08 -13.25 1.52
CA THR A 263 7.00 -11.79 1.29
C THR A 263 8.36 -11.12 1.50
N GLY A 264 9.10 -11.49 2.55
CA GLY A 264 10.43 -10.94 2.83
C GLY A 264 11.43 -11.28 1.73
N LEU A 265 11.41 -12.51 1.21
CA LEU A 265 12.26 -12.91 0.08
C LEU A 265 11.85 -12.21 -1.22
N ALA A 266 10.56 -11.98 -1.47
CA ALA A 266 10.10 -11.18 -2.59
C ALA A 266 10.55 -9.72 -2.49
N ILE A 267 10.55 -9.13 -1.28
CA ILE A 267 11.10 -7.77 -1.06
C ILE A 267 12.61 -7.74 -1.29
N LEU A 268 13.36 -8.70 -0.76
CA LEU A 268 14.82 -8.75 -0.90
C LEU A 268 15.27 -9.06 -2.33
N GLY A 269 14.46 -9.79 -3.08
CA GLY A 269 14.71 -10.08 -4.49
C GLY A 269 14.49 -8.88 -5.43
N ASN A 270 13.95 -7.78 -4.93
CA ASN A 270 13.63 -6.59 -5.72
C ASN A 270 14.34 -5.34 -5.19
N LYS A 271 14.74 -4.45 -6.10
CA LYS A 271 15.23 -3.13 -5.73
C LYS A 271 14.05 -2.18 -5.62
N LYS A 272 13.85 -1.58 -4.44
CA LYS A 272 12.85 -0.53 -4.27
C LYS A 272 13.46 0.82 -4.66
N ASP A 273 12.91 1.47 -5.67
CA ASP A 273 13.22 2.87 -5.95
C ASP A 273 12.55 3.74 -4.87
N THR A 274 13.30 4.05 -3.82
CA THR A 274 12.85 4.95 -2.75
C THR A 274 13.08 6.43 -3.08
N GLY A 275 13.55 6.74 -4.30
CA GLY A 275 14.12 8.05 -4.63
C GLY A 275 15.43 8.32 -3.86
N ASN A 276 15.84 9.59 -3.83
CA ASN A 276 17.07 10.02 -3.15
C ASN A 276 17.13 9.56 -1.68
N SER A 277 18.32 9.13 -1.25
CA SER A 277 18.57 8.71 0.13
C SER A 277 18.17 9.83 1.11
N THR A 278 17.49 9.46 2.20
CA THR A 278 17.08 10.44 3.21
C THR A 278 18.32 11.05 3.85
N SER A 279 18.49 12.37 3.76
CA SER A 279 19.68 13.04 4.28
C SER A 279 19.84 12.85 5.80
N LEU A 280 21.09 12.75 6.27
CA LEU A 280 21.39 12.59 7.70
C LEU A 280 20.80 13.73 8.55
N LEU A 281 20.80 14.95 8.02
CA LEU A 281 20.17 16.13 8.66
C LEU A 281 18.67 15.93 8.88
N LYS A 282 17.96 15.33 7.92
CA LYS A 282 16.53 15.02 8.05
C LYS A 282 16.29 13.88 9.03
N ILE A 283 17.19 12.88 9.10
CA ILE A 283 17.07 11.77 10.05
C ILE A 283 17.31 12.25 11.49
N LEU A 284 18.29 13.14 11.72
CA LEU A 284 18.60 13.70 13.03
C LEU A 284 17.74 14.93 13.37
N GLY A 285 16.79 15.26 12.51
CA GLY A 285 15.86 16.37 12.67
C GLY A 285 14.84 16.17 13.80
N VAL A 286 14.04 17.20 13.99
CA VAL A 286 12.91 17.21 14.91
C VAL A 286 11.64 17.62 14.18
N ASN A 287 10.50 17.23 14.72
CA ASN A 287 9.19 17.60 14.22
C ASN A 287 8.58 18.74 15.05
N PRO A 288 8.84 20.03 14.70
CA PRO A 288 8.28 21.16 15.44
C PRO A 288 6.77 21.29 15.26
N THR A 289 6.20 20.69 14.20
CA THR A 289 4.77 20.72 13.93
C THR A 289 4.00 19.78 14.84
N LEU A 290 4.67 18.71 15.33
CA LEU A 290 4.05 17.61 16.06
C LEU A 290 2.82 17.03 15.33
N ASP A 291 2.83 17.05 14.00
CA ASP A 291 1.82 16.39 13.16
C ASP A 291 1.78 14.86 13.38
N SER A 292 2.81 14.30 14.04
CA SER A 292 2.83 12.94 14.57
C SER A 292 1.73 12.65 15.61
N ILE A 293 1.28 13.65 16.36
CA ILE A 293 0.19 13.55 17.33
C ILE A 293 -1.00 14.44 16.97
N LEU A 294 -0.78 15.63 16.42
CA LEU A 294 -1.80 16.66 16.22
C LEU A 294 -2.38 16.67 14.80
N TYR A 295 -3.70 16.53 14.68
CA TYR A 295 -4.56 16.84 13.52
C TYR A 295 -4.29 16.13 12.18
N SER A 296 -3.13 15.51 11.98
CA SER A 296 -2.74 14.87 10.72
C SER A 296 -3.33 13.46 10.57
N PRO A 297 -3.83 13.10 9.38
CA PRO A 297 -4.23 11.72 9.06
C PRO A 297 -3.04 10.77 8.85
N TYR A 298 -1.81 11.30 8.81
CA TYR A 298 -0.57 10.52 8.68
C TYR A 298 0.22 10.45 10.01
N GLY A 299 -0.32 11.00 11.10
CA GLY A 299 0.11 10.76 12.48
C GLY A 299 -1.03 10.16 13.29
N CYS A 300 -1.02 10.27 14.62
CA CYS A 300 -2.14 9.80 15.45
C CYS A 300 -3.43 10.60 15.22
N GLY A 301 -3.31 11.89 14.87
CA GLY A 301 -4.45 12.71 14.49
C GLY A 301 -5.36 13.14 15.65
N LEU A 302 -4.79 13.36 16.84
CA LEU A 302 -5.48 13.82 18.03
C LEU A 302 -5.50 15.36 18.13
N THR A 303 -6.17 15.88 19.14
CA THR A 303 -6.29 17.32 19.45
C THR A 303 -5.30 17.79 20.51
N VAL A 304 -5.18 19.12 20.68
CA VAL A 304 -4.20 19.74 21.57
C VAL A 304 -4.36 19.31 23.04
N ILE A 305 -5.57 18.93 23.45
CA ILE A 305 -5.82 18.38 24.80
C ILE A 305 -4.99 17.13 25.08
N CYS A 306 -4.73 16.27 24.09
CA CYS A 306 -3.93 15.05 24.27
C CYS A 306 -2.44 15.36 24.41
N LEU A 307 -1.93 16.36 23.68
CA LEU A 307 -0.56 16.86 23.87
C LEU A 307 -0.40 17.51 25.26
N TYR A 308 -1.40 18.28 25.68
CA TYR A 308 -1.42 18.87 27.01
C TYR A 308 -1.42 17.80 28.11
N ALA A 309 -2.24 16.76 27.95
CA ALA A 309 -2.29 15.60 28.83
C ALA A 309 -0.92 14.90 28.94
N LEU A 310 -0.23 14.75 27.81
CA LEU A 310 1.13 14.19 27.74
C LEU A 310 2.11 15.02 28.58
N PHE A 311 2.11 16.35 28.43
CA PHE A 311 2.97 17.23 29.23
C PHE A 311 2.66 17.23 30.72
N LEU A 312 1.38 17.15 31.10
CA LEU A 312 1.01 16.96 32.51
C LEU A 312 1.56 15.62 33.04
N CYS A 313 1.46 14.54 32.26
CA CYS A 313 1.97 13.23 32.63
C CYS A 313 3.51 13.17 32.76
N ILE A 314 4.26 14.05 32.10
CA ILE A 314 5.72 14.19 32.30
C ILE A 314 6.03 14.68 33.72
N ARG A 315 5.20 15.56 34.29
CA ARG A 315 5.39 16.07 35.66
C ARG A 315 5.14 14.99 36.71
N GLU A 316 4.26 14.05 36.42
CA GLU A 316 3.84 13.00 37.35
C GLU A 316 4.85 11.83 37.43
N LYS A 317 5.38 11.57 38.63
CA LYS A 317 6.48 10.58 38.84
C LYS A 317 6.19 9.20 38.25
N ARG A 318 4.94 8.72 38.32
CA ARG A 318 4.56 7.37 37.89
C ARG A 318 4.42 7.24 36.37
N THR A 319 3.94 8.28 35.69
CA THR A 319 3.75 8.28 34.21
C THR A 319 4.91 8.91 33.46
N ARG A 320 5.79 9.65 34.15
CA ARG A 320 6.89 10.43 33.57
C ARG A 320 7.71 9.67 32.54
N LYS A 321 8.15 8.45 32.87
CA LYS A 321 9.02 7.66 31.99
C LYS A 321 8.31 7.30 30.67
N LEU A 322 7.08 6.82 30.75
CA LEU A 322 6.27 6.51 29.58
C LEU A 322 5.98 7.78 28.76
N ALA A 323 5.59 8.87 29.42
CA ALA A 323 5.27 10.14 28.76
C ALA A 323 6.49 10.74 28.03
N ILE A 324 7.68 10.70 28.64
CA ILE A 324 8.94 11.15 28.01
C ILE A 324 9.28 10.26 26.81
N ALA A 325 9.16 8.93 26.94
CA ALA A 325 9.44 8.01 25.83
C ALA A 325 8.49 8.26 24.65
N ILE A 326 7.19 8.41 24.90
CA ILE A 326 6.19 8.72 23.88
C ILE A 326 6.46 10.09 23.25
N PHE A 327 6.75 11.12 24.04
CA PHE A 327 7.09 12.44 23.50
C PHE A 327 8.35 12.40 22.63
N ALA A 328 9.40 11.68 23.05
CA ALA A 328 10.62 11.52 22.26
C ALA A 328 10.34 10.82 20.92
N LEU A 329 9.54 9.75 20.92
CA LEU A 329 9.10 9.08 19.70
C LEU A 329 8.32 10.01 18.77
N LEU A 330 7.50 10.91 19.32
CA LEU A 330 6.69 11.86 18.55
C LEU A 330 7.49 13.06 18.05
N PHE A 331 8.61 13.42 18.68
CA PHE A 331 9.34 14.66 18.40
C PHE A 331 10.62 14.46 17.56
N PHE A 332 11.33 13.33 17.70
CA PHE A 332 12.59 13.12 16.98
C PHE A 332 12.40 12.24 15.74
N ASP A 333 12.90 12.72 14.59
CA ASP A 333 12.70 12.09 13.27
C ASP A 333 13.44 10.74 13.13
N ILE A 334 14.49 10.51 13.92
CA ILE A 334 15.24 9.25 13.93
C ILE A 334 14.34 8.05 14.22
N PHE A 335 13.35 8.22 15.09
CA PHE A 335 12.41 7.15 15.41
C PHE A 335 11.45 6.88 14.26
N TYR A 336 11.14 7.89 13.44
CA TYR A 336 10.30 7.72 12.27
C TYR A 336 11.05 6.84 11.27
N TRP A 337 12.32 7.15 11.03
CA TRP A 337 13.18 6.39 10.13
C TRP A 337 13.36 4.94 10.59
N ILE A 338 13.72 4.70 11.86
CA ILE A 338 13.89 3.35 12.41
C ILE A 338 12.60 2.53 12.29
N LEU A 339 11.45 3.09 12.67
CA LEU A 339 10.18 2.37 12.69
C LEU A 339 9.54 2.20 11.31
N ASN A 340 9.95 2.99 10.30
CA ASN A 340 9.63 2.73 8.89
C ASN A 340 10.67 1.82 8.21
N ALA A 341 11.37 0.98 8.98
CA ALA A 341 12.39 0.04 8.50
C ALA A 341 13.50 0.72 7.68
N THR A 342 13.94 1.91 8.11
CA THR A 342 14.99 2.72 7.47
C THR A 342 14.69 3.23 6.06
N LEU A 343 13.43 3.16 5.62
CA LEU A 343 13.03 3.59 4.28
C LEU A 343 12.90 5.12 4.16
N TYR A 344 12.27 5.79 5.12
CA TYR A 344 12.03 7.23 5.10
C TYR A 344 11.60 7.79 6.46
N VAL A 345 11.72 9.10 6.62
CA VAL A 345 11.23 9.86 7.79
C VAL A 345 9.77 10.26 7.56
N ARG A 346 8.83 9.48 8.09
CA ARG A 346 7.38 9.81 8.11
C ARG A 346 6.70 9.40 9.42
N PRO A 347 5.79 10.22 9.96
CA PRO A 347 5.18 9.97 11.27
C PRO A 347 4.16 8.83 11.32
N LYS A 348 3.74 8.26 10.18
CA LYS A 348 2.70 7.21 10.14
C LYS A 348 3.05 5.97 10.96
N SER A 349 4.34 5.64 11.08
CA SER A 349 4.82 4.54 11.92
C SER A 349 4.52 4.75 13.41
N LEU A 350 4.04 5.92 13.81
CA LEU A 350 3.69 6.26 15.19
C LEU A 350 2.20 6.06 15.52
N ILE A 351 1.35 5.77 14.53
CA ILE A 351 -0.07 5.46 14.75
C ILE A 351 -0.28 4.37 15.83
N PRO A 352 0.52 3.28 15.90
CA PRO A 352 0.41 2.27 16.97
C PRO A 352 0.54 2.78 18.41
N PHE A 353 1.09 3.98 18.63
CA PHE A 353 1.20 4.54 19.98
C PHE A 353 -0.08 5.24 20.45
N LEU A 354 -1.08 5.39 19.58
CA LEU A 354 -2.38 6.00 19.88
C LEU A 354 -3.01 5.47 21.19
N PRO A 355 -3.12 4.15 21.45
CA PRO A 355 -3.72 3.68 22.71
C PRO A 355 -2.92 4.08 23.95
N LEU A 356 -1.58 4.18 23.85
CA LEU A 356 -0.74 4.62 24.98
C LEU A 356 -0.86 6.12 25.23
N ILE A 357 -1.00 6.93 24.18
CA ILE A 357 -1.31 8.35 24.30
C ILE A 357 -2.67 8.51 24.99
N LEU A 358 -3.69 7.77 24.57
CA LEU A 358 -5.02 7.82 25.20
C LEU A 358 -5.01 7.31 26.64
N TYR A 359 -4.18 6.32 26.97
CA TYR A 359 -3.97 5.89 28.35
C TYR A 359 -3.35 6.98 29.23
N LEU A 360 -2.37 7.73 28.71
CA LEU A 360 -1.81 8.91 29.40
C LEU A 360 -2.83 10.04 29.51
N THR A 361 -3.62 10.28 28.45
CA THR A 361 -4.73 11.24 28.49
C THR A 361 -5.74 10.87 29.57
N ALA A 362 -6.08 9.59 29.71
CA ALA A 362 -6.96 9.12 30.77
C ALA A 362 -6.38 9.38 32.17
N GLN A 363 -5.08 9.14 32.38
CA GLN A 363 -4.39 9.46 33.64
C GLN A 363 -4.46 10.96 33.97
N ALA A 364 -4.22 11.81 32.98
CA ALA A 364 -4.28 13.26 33.16
C ALA A 364 -5.71 13.73 33.46
N LEU A 365 -6.70 13.33 32.68
CA LEU A 365 -8.11 13.72 32.85
C LEU A 365 -8.65 13.28 34.21
N GLU A 366 -8.44 12.03 34.59
CA GLU A 366 -8.88 11.50 35.89
C GLU A 366 -8.11 12.18 37.05
N GLY A 367 -6.83 12.45 36.86
CA GLY A 367 -6.00 13.19 37.83
C GLY A 367 -6.47 14.62 38.05
N LEU A 368 -6.87 15.32 37.00
CA LEU A 368 -7.48 16.65 37.07
C LEU A 368 -8.86 16.58 37.74
N HIS A 369 -9.70 15.62 37.36
CA HIS A 369 -11.03 15.44 37.94
C HIS A 369 -10.98 15.19 39.45
N LEU A 370 -10.05 14.35 39.92
CA LEU A 370 -9.83 14.11 41.35
C LEU A 370 -8.91 15.15 42.02
N LYS A 371 -8.56 16.25 41.34
CA LYS A 371 -7.68 17.32 41.84
C LYS A 371 -6.30 16.85 42.34
N LYS A 372 -5.82 15.71 41.83
CA LYS A 372 -4.47 15.17 42.13
C LYS A 372 -3.41 15.76 41.21
N ILE A 373 -3.80 16.13 40.01
CA ILE A 373 -3.00 16.90 39.05
C ILE A 373 -3.63 18.30 39.00
N ARG A 374 -2.79 19.33 38.86
CA ARG A 374 -3.24 20.71 38.67
C ARG A 374 -2.99 21.17 37.25
N HIS A 375 -3.86 22.03 36.76
CA HIS A 375 -3.65 22.72 35.50
C HIS A 375 -2.38 23.57 35.51
N SER A 376 -1.81 23.81 34.33
CA SER A 376 -0.59 24.59 34.14
C SER A 376 -0.70 25.46 32.89
N LEU A 377 -0.69 26.78 33.08
CA LEU A 377 -0.68 27.75 31.98
C LEU A 377 0.61 27.67 31.15
N PRO A 378 1.83 27.58 31.72
CA PRO A 378 3.06 27.43 30.93
C PRO A 378 3.06 26.22 30.00
N LEU A 379 2.55 25.07 30.45
CA LEU A 379 2.43 23.88 29.60
C LEU A 379 1.40 24.05 28.49
N THR A 380 0.35 24.84 28.74
CA THR A 380 -0.66 25.16 27.73
C THR A 380 -0.06 26.06 26.63
N LEU A 381 0.72 27.07 27.02
CA LEU A 381 1.45 27.92 26.09
C LEU A 381 2.50 27.14 25.29
N LEU A 382 3.15 26.15 25.91
CA LEU A 382 4.05 25.23 25.20
C LEU A 382 3.31 24.42 24.12
N CYS A 383 2.07 23.98 24.38
CA CYS A 383 1.24 23.31 23.38
C CYS A 383 0.81 24.24 22.23
N ALA A 384 0.80 25.57 22.44
CA ALA A 384 0.43 26.52 21.39
C ALA A 384 1.48 26.59 20.27
N ILE A 385 2.76 26.37 20.57
CA ILE A 385 3.87 26.45 19.60
C ILE A 385 3.63 25.55 18.37
N PRO A 386 3.47 24.21 18.50
CA PRO A 386 3.23 23.35 17.35
C PRO A 386 1.94 23.69 16.61
N VAL A 387 0.88 24.10 17.33
CA VAL A 387 -0.39 24.50 16.72
C VAL A 387 -0.22 25.75 15.84
N ILE A 388 0.50 26.77 16.33
CA ILE A 388 0.79 28.00 15.58
C ILE A 388 1.65 27.68 14.36
N VAL A 389 2.69 26.86 14.50
CA VAL A 389 3.53 26.43 13.37
C VAL A 389 2.67 25.74 12.30
N GLN A 390 1.76 24.84 12.68
CA GLN A 390 0.84 24.20 11.73
C GLN A 390 -0.10 25.21 11.05
N LEU A 391 -0.67 26.17 11.79
CA LEU A 391 -1.57 27.19 11.25
C LEU A 391 -0.90 28.11 10.24
N VAL A 392 0.40 28.39 10.40
CA VAL A 392 1.18 29.26 9.51
C VAL A 392 1.69 28.52 8.28
N PHE A 393 2.21 27.29 8.45
CA PHE A 393 2.99 26.64 7.39
C PHE A 393 2.30 25.44 6.71
N LEU A 394 1.43 24.71 7.41
CA LEU A 394 0.92 23.41 6.92
C LEU A 394 -0.56 23.41 6.57
N LEU A 395 -1.41 23.97 7.41
CA LEU A 395 -2.85 23.89 7.24
C LEU A 395 -3.30 24.87 6.15
N ARG A 396 -3.81 24.32 5.04
CA ARG A 396 -4.32 25.11 3.90
C ARG A 396 -5.84 25.21 3.86
N ASN A 397 -6.56 24.23 4.40
CA ASN A 397 -8.03 24.25 4.45
C ASN A 397 -8.51 25.21 5.55
N ASP A 398 -9.30 26.22 5.18
CA ASP A 398 -9.77 27.26 6.10
C ASP A 398 -10.67 26.73 7.22
N GLN A 399 -11.56 25.78 6.93
CA GLN A 399 -12.41 25.16 7.95
C GLN A 399 -11.55 24.44 9.00
N VAL A 400 -10.56 23.67 8.56
CA VAL A 400 -9.62 22.98 9.48
C VAL A 400 -8.81 23.99 10.28
N ARG A 401 -8.34 25.10 9.67
CA ARG A 401 -7.61 26.16 10.38
C ARG A 401 -8.46 26.78 11.49
N HIS A 402 -9.72 27.10 11.22
CA HIS A 402 -10.64 27.66 12.21
C HIS A 402 -10.91 26.67 13.36
N LEU A 403 -11.12 25.39 13.05
CA LEU A 403 -11.34 24.36 14.06
C LEU A 403 -10.08 24.11 14.92
N THR A 404 -8.90 24.09 14.31
CA THR A 404 -7.62 23.98 15.04
C THR A 404 -7.38 25.18 15.96
N MET A 405 -7.73 26.39 15.51
CA MET A 405 -7.67 27.59 16.35
C MET A 405 -8.68 27.52 17.51
N ALA A 406 -9.91 27.06 17.23
CA ALA A 406 -10.93 26.86 18.26
C ALA A 406 -10.49 25.82 19.31
N ASP A 407 -9.82 24.74 18.91
CA ASP A 407 -9.26 23.73 19.81
C ASP A 407 -8.27 24.35 20.82
N LEU A 408 -7.36 25.18 20.32
CA LEU A 408 -6.38 25.88 21.16
C LEU A 408 -7.02 26.90 22.10
N ILE A 409 -7.95 27.71 21.58
CA ILE A 409 -8.68 28.72 22.38
C ILE A 409 -9.49 28.03 23.48
N LEU A 410 -10.16 26.92 23.15
CA LEU A 410 -10.92 26.15 24.12
C LEU A 410 -10.03 25.61 25.23
N LEU A 411 -8.86 25.03 24.90
CA LEU A 411 -7.91 24.58 25.90
C LEU A 411 -7.45 25.73 26.82
N LEU A 412 -7.09 26.88 26.24
CA LEU A 412 -6.69 28.07 27.01
C LEU A 412 -7.80 28.54 27.94
N LEU A 413 -9.05 28.60 27.47
CA LEU A 413 -10.21 29.00 28.25
C LEU A 413 -10.48 28.01 29.40
N VAL A 414 -10.48 26.71 29.13
CA VAL A 414 -10.67 25.68 30.16
C VAL A 414 -9.58 25.76 31.23
N VAL A 415 -8.32 25.89 30.84
CA VAL A 415 -7.19 25.97 31.78
C VAL A 415 -7.25 27.26 32.62
N THR A 416 -7.51 28.41 32.00
CA THR A 416 -7.56 29.70 32.69
C THR A 416 -8.74 29.80 33.66
N ILE A 417 -9.93 29.37 33.24
CA ILE A 417 -11.11 29.31 34.12
C ILE A 417 -10.85 28.36 35.29
N SER A 418 -10.30 27.16 35.03
CA SER A 418 -10.03 26.19 36.09
C SER A 418 -9.03 26.73 37.13
N LEU A 419 -7.96 27.40 36.68
CA LEU A 419 -7.01 28.06 37.57
C LEU A 419 -7.62 29.23 38.36
N PHE A 420 -8.54 29.99 37.76
CA PHE A 420 -9.25 31.07 38.43
C PHE A 420 -10.20 30.55 39.52
N LEU A 421 -10.99 29.52 39.20
CA LEU A 421 -11.90 28.86 40.13
C LEU A 421 -11.16 28.21 41.31
N GLU A 422 -10.01 27.56 41.04
CA GLU A 422 -9.14 27.01 42.09
C GLU A 422 -8.62 28.10 43.03
N LYS A 423 -8.21 29.26 42.51
CA LYS A 423 -7.71 30.38 43.33
C LYS A 423 -8.78 31.06 44.18
N LYS A 424 -10.02 31.10 43.70
CA LYS A 424 -11.14 31.80 44.35
C LYS A 424 -11.94 30.90 45.31
N GLU A 425 -11.56 29.62 45.44
CA GLU A 425 -12.31 28.59 46.18
C GLU A 425 -13.80 28.53 45.79
N PHE A 426 -14.13 28.98 44.58
CA PHE A 426 -15.50 29.12 44.13
C PHE A 426 -16.00 27.76 43.64
N SER A 427 -17.01 27.21 44.30
CA SER A 427 -17.70 26.00 43.84
C SER A 427 -18.93 26.39 43.04
N LEU A 428 -19.00 25.96 41.77
CA LEU A 428 -20.24 26.11 41.00
C LEU A 428 -21.32 25.19 41.58
N PRO A 429 -22.54 25.69 41.88
CA PRO A 429 -23.67 24.87 42.31
C PRO A 429 -24.30 24.16 41.10
N CYS A 430 -23.54 23.29 40.42
CA CYS A 430 -24.03 22.47 39.32
C CYS A 430 -24.21 21.02 39.78
N ARG A 431 -25.30 20.36 39.35
CA ARG A 431 -25.45 18.92 39.56
C ARG A 431 -24.28 18.18 38.88
N PRO A 432 -23.64 17.20 39.53
CA PRO A 432 -22.45 16.52 39.00
C PRO A 432 -22.67 15.91 37.60
N LEU A 433 -23.88 15.41 37.33
CA LEU A 433 -24.25 14.87 36.02
C LEU A 433 -24.23 15.95 34.93
N PHE A 434 -24.77 17.13 35.20
CA PHE A 434 -24.81 18.24 34.23
C PHE A 434 -23.41 18.76 33.91
N ALA A 435 -22.57 18.91 34.94
CA ALA A 435 -21.17 19.30 34.76
C ALA A 435 -20.39 18.28 33.89
N ASN A 436 -20.60 16.99 34.10
CA ASN A 436 -19.99 15.94 33.29
C ASN A 436 -20.49 15.97 31.84
N ILE A 437 -21.78 16.19 31.61
CA ILE A 437 -22.33 16.31 30.25
C ILE A 437 -21.72 17.53 29.53
N CYS A 438 -21.71 18.70 30.17
CA CYS A 438 -21.09 19.90 29.58
C CYS A 438 -19.60 19.68 29.30
N GLY A 439 -18.87 19.05 30.24
CA GLY A 439 -17.47 18.69 30.04
C GLY A 439 -17.25 17.76 28.85
N LEU A 440 -18.11 16.74 28.68
CA LEU A 440 -18.04 15.83 27.53
C LEU A 440 -18.32 16.58 26.22
N VAL A 441 -19.33 17.44 26.18
CA VAL A 441 -19.65 18.24 24.97
C VAL A 441 -18.47 19.11 24.57
N LEU A 442 -17.83 19.81 25.53
CA LEU A 442 -16.66 20.63 25.25
C LEU A 442 -15.47 19.80 24.75
N LEU A 443 -15.22 18.64 25.37
CA LEU A 443 -14.13 17.76 24.94
C LEU A 443 -14.37 17.12 23.57
N CYS A 444 -15.62 16.77 23.24
CA CYS A 444 -15.94 15.95 22.07
C CYS A 444 -16.29 16.78 20.81
N ALA A 445 -16.78 18.02 20.97
CA ALA A 445 -17.26 18.82 19.84
C ALA A 445 -16.17 19.11 18.81
N VAL A 446 -15.01 19.64 19.24
CA VAL A 446 -13.94 20.03 18.32
C VAL A 446 -13.29 18.82 17.63
N PRO A 447 -12.93 17.72 18.34
CA PRO A 447 -12.45 16.50 17.69
C PRO A 447 -13.42 15.93 16.64
N ALA A 448 -14.73 15.91 16.93
CA ALA A 448 -15.74 15.41 16.00
C ALA A 448 -15.81 16.26 14.72
N MET A 449 -15.79 17.59 14.87
CA MET A 449 -15.81 18.51 13.73
C MET A 449 -14.52 18.44 12.91
N LEU A 450 -13.37 18.26 13.55
CA LEU A 450 -12.08 18.06 12.86
C LEU A 450 -12.06 16.75 12.07
N TYR A 451 -12.57 15.67 12.66
CA TYR A 451 -12.71 14.38 11.99
C TYR A 451 -13.57 14.49 10.73
N LEU A 452 -14.75 15.12 10.83
CA LEU A 452 -15.64 15.34 9.69
C LEU A 452 -15.01 16.26 8.63
N ALA A 453 -14.42 17.39 9.04
CA ALA A 453 -13.79 18.34 8.13
C ALA A 453 -12.62 17.69 7.37
N LYS A 454 -11.84 16.82 8.01
CA LYS A 454 -10.77 16.07 7.35
C LYS A 454 -11.29 14.96 6.45
N GLY A 455 -12.31 14.22 6.88
CA GLY A 455 -12.96 13.22 6.04
C GLY A 455 -13.55 13.81 4.75
N GLN A 456 -14.09 15.03 4.82
CA GLN A 456 -14.67 15.76 3.68
C GLN A 456 -13.62 16.27 2.66
N GLU A 457 -12.32 16.24 2.99
CA GLU A 457 -11.26 16.54 2.02
C GLU A 457 -11.03 15.39 1.02
N GLU A 458 -11.58 14.19 1.25
CA GLU A 458 -11.39 13.01 0.39
C GLU A 458 -12.47 12.88 -0.69
N ARG A 459 -12.08 12.31 -1.83
CA ARG A 459 -13.01 11.91 -2.88
C ARG A 459 -13.41 10.45 -2.68
N TYR A 460 -14.65 10.22 -2.27
CA TYR A 460 -15.19 8.87 -2.07
C TYR A 460 -15.53 8.21 -3.39
N ALA A 461 -15.34 6.89 -3.46
CA ALA A 461 -15.69 6.07 -4.61
C ALA A 461 -17.22 5.98 -4.75
N SER A 462 -17.73 6.18 -5.97
CA SER A 462 -19.15 6.01 -6.30
C SER A 462 -19.56 4.53 -6.23
N ARG A 463 -20.83 4.27 -5.91
CA ARG A 463 -21.42 2.93 -6.03
C ARG A 463 -21.77 2.55 -7.47
N SER A 464 -22.05 3.55 -8.31
CA SER A 464 -22.39 3.40 -9.72
C SER A 464 -21.15 3.60 -10.60
N ASP A 465 -20.06 2.88 -10.33
CA ASP A 465 -18.80 3.15 -11.03
C ASP A 465 -18.87 2.78 -12.52
N GLU A 466 -18.82 3.79 -13.36
CA GLU A 466 -18.73 3.69 -14.82
C GLU A 466 -17.28 3.83 -15.26
N SER A 467 -16.33 3.12 -14.63
CA SER A 467 -14.91 3.25 -15.00
C SER A 467 -14.25 1.97 -15.52
N ARG A 468 -14.96 0.83 -15.44
CA ARG A 468 -14.37 -0.48 -15.77
C ARG A 468 -15.32 -1.65 -16.04
N ASP A 469 -16.56 -1.62 -15.59
CA ASP A 469 -17.48 -2.77 -15.67
C ASP A 469 -18.30 -2.78 -16.99
N TYR A 470 -17.69 -2.52 -18.14
CA TYR A 470 -18.40 -2.46 -19.43
C TYR A 470 -18.51 -3.82 -20.12
N PHE A 471 -17.50 -4.69 -19.92
CA PHE A 471 -17.45 -6.04 -20.45
C PHE A 471 -17.50 -7.06 -19.32
N SER A 472 -18.32 -8.09 -19.50
CA SER A 472 -18.57 -9.18 -18.57
C SER A 472 -17.66 -10.37 -18.84
N GLN A 473 -17.65 -11.34 -17.92
CA GLN A 473 -16.96 -12.61 -18.17
C GLN A 473 -17.55 -13.33 -19.39
N GLU A 474 -18.87 -13.29 -19.58
CA GLU A 474 -19.52 -13.89 -20.76
C GLU A 474 -19.09 -13.23 -22.07
N ASP A 475 -18.82 -11.92 -22.06
CA ASP A 475 -18.29 -11.24 -23.24
C ASP A 475 -16.88 -11.75 -23.58
N LEU A 476 -16.00 -11.89 -22.58
CA LEU A 476 -14.65 -12.41 -22.80
C LEU A 476 -14.69 -13.85 -23.31
N GLU A 477 -15.54 -14.71 -22.75
CA GLU A 477 -15.72 -16.09 -23.24
C GLU A 477 -16.27 -16.15 -24.67
N GLY A 478 -17.08 -15.16 -25.08
CA GLY A 478 -17.68 -15.09 -26.42
C GLY A 478 -16.78 -14.50 -27.50
N TYR A 479 -15.85 -13.60 -27.14
CA TYR A 479 -15.05 -12.83 -28.10
C TYR A 479 -13.53 -13.08 -27.99
N CYS A 480 -13.03 -13.52 -26.84
CA CYS A 480 -11.59 -13.74 -26.61
C CYS A 480 -11.26 -15.23 -26.59
N GLU A 481 -10.98 -15.81 -27.76
CA GLU A 481 -10.72 -17.25 -27.91
C GLU A 481 -9.44 -17.72 -27.19
N ASN A 482 -8.40 -16.88 -27.12
CA ASN A 482 -7.13 -17.23 -26.47
C ASN A 482 -7.06 -16.68 -25.04
N THR A 483 -7.51 -17.48 -24.08
CA THR A 483 -7.58 -17.10 -22.66
C THR A 483 -6.22 -16.90 -21.99
N GLN A 484 -5.12 -17.41 -22.56
CA GLN A 484 -3.76 -17.22 -22.04
C GLN A 484 -3.12 -15.89 -22.50
N SER A 485 -3.64 -15.28 -23.56
CA SER A 485 -3.16 -13.98 -24.04
C SER A 485 -3.42 -12.87 -23.02
N ARG A 486 -2.64 -11.80 -23.09
CA ARG A 486 -2.82 -10.67 -22.18
C ARG A 486 -3.98 -9.80 -22.59
N PHE A 487 -4.70 -9.34 -21.57
CA PHE A 487 -5.80 -8.41 -21.69
C PHE A 487 -5.49 -7.15 -20.88
N ASP A 488 -5.31 -6.01 -21.53
CA ASP A 488 -5.07 -4.73 -20.87
C ASP A 488 -6.26 -3.76 -20.94
N ILE A 489 -6.33 -2.85 -19.96
CA ILE A 489 -7.40 -1.85 -19.89
C ILE A 489 -6.71 -0.49 -19.89
N ILE A 490 -6.84 0.21 -21.01
CA ILE A 490 -6.20 1.52 -21.22
C ILE A 490 -7.03 2.62 -20.56
N GLU A 491 -8.35 2.41 -20.40
CA GLU A 491 -9.22 3.36 -19.72
C GLU A 491 -8.93 3.46 -18.23
N HIS A 492 -8.97 4.69 -17.70
CA HIS A 492 -8.76 4.98 -16.28
C HIS A 492 -7.56 4.21 -15.68
N PRO A 493 -6.35 4.37 -16.24
CA PRO A 493 -5.23 3.44 -16.03
C PRO A 493 -4.84 3.30 -14.55
N SER A 494 -4.97 4.37 -13.76
CA SER A 494 -4.70 4.32 -12.31
C SER A 494 -5.73 3.53 -11.50
N ASN A 495 -6.98 3.42 -11.97
CA ASN A 495 -8.03 2.64 -11.32
C ASN A 495 -7.99 1.17 -11.74
N ASN A 496 -7.57 0.92 -12.98
CA ASN A 496 -7.67 -0.39 -13.62
C ASN A 496 -6.35 -1.17 -13.66
N THR A 497 -5.27 -0.64 -13.06
CA THR A 497 -3.95 -1.27 -13.05
C THR A 497 -3.95 -2.72 -12.51
N ASN A 498 -4.74 -2.99 -11.47
CA ASN A 498 -4.90 -4.34 -10.88
C ASN A 498 -6.27 -4.95 -11.18
N TYR A 499 -7.14 -4.26 -11.92
CA TYR A 499 -8.48 -4.73 -12.17
C TYR A 499 -8.45 -5.83 -13.22
N VAL A 500 -9.24 -6.88 -12.98
CA VAL A 500 -9.45 -8.01 -13.88
C VAL A 500 -10.93 -8.30 -13.98
N ILE A 501 -11.35 -8.85 -15.10
CA ILE A 501 -12.70 -9.37 -15.29
C ILE A 501 -12.73 -10.80 -14.71
N THR A 502 -11.80 -11.67 -15.11
CA THR A 502 -11.68 -13.06 -14.63
C THR A 502 -10.47 -13.29 -13.71
N GLY A 503 -10.48 -14.37 -12.92
CA GLY A 503 -9.45 -14.64 -11.90
C GLY A 503 -8.10 -15.16 -12.41
N ASP A 504 -8.10 -15.69 -13.62
CA ASP A 504 -6.97 -16.29 -14.35
C ASP A 504 -6.39 -15.35 -15.43
N GLN A 505 -6.98 -14.16 -15.59
CA GLN A 505 -6.56 -13.18 -16.60
C GLN A 505 -5.08 -12.77 -16.44
N ASN A 506 -4.36 -12.78 -17.57
CA ASN A 506 -3.00 -12.25 -17.67
C ASN A 506 -3.02 -10.77 -18.06
N LYS A 507 -2.18 -9.94 -17.43
CA LYS A 507 -2.07 -8.50 -17.69
C LYS A 507 -0.61 -8.06 -17.75
N SER A 508 -0.30 -7.03 -18.54
CA SER A 508 1.03 -6.41 -18.48
C SER A 508 1.18 -5.51 -17.25
N THR A 509 0.05 -5.04 -16.70
CA THR A 509 0.00 -4.02 -15.66
C THR A 509 0.03 -4.61 -14.25
N LEU A 510 0.62 -3.86 -13.32
CA LEU A 510 0.59 -4.15 -11.89
C LEU A 510 0.91 -2.90 -11.07
N TYR A 511 0.09 -2.62 -10.07
CA TYR A 511 0.51 -1.78 -8.95
C TYR A 511 0.78 -2.66 -7.74
N SER A 512 2.00 -2.55 -7.20
CA SER A 512 2.37 -3.17 -5.94
C SER A 512 3.54 -2.45 -5.28
N SER A 513 3.56 -2.39 -3.94
CA SER A 513 4.72 -1.93 -3.17
C SER A 513 5.95 -2.87 -3.25
N ILE A 514 5.79 -4.05 -3.85
CA ILE A 514 6.80 -5.11 -4.07
C ILE A 514 6.78 -5.44 -5.58
N THR A 515 7.22 -4.49 -6.40
CA THR A 515 7.28 -4.64 -7.88
C THR A 515 8.56 -5.31 -8.34
N ASN A 516 8.47 -6.08 -9.43
CA ASN A 516 9.63 -6.63 -10.12
C ASN A 516 10.48 -5.48 -10.70
N SER A 517 11.69 -5.28 -10.18
CA SER A 517 12.55 -4.16 -10.61
C SER A 517 13.07 -4.31 -12.04
N THR A 518 13.30 -5.55 -12.47
CA THR A 518 13.77 -5.85 -13.83
C THR A 518 12.67 -5.57 -14.85
N TYR A 519 11.44 -6.00 -14.55
CA TYR A 519 10.29 -5.69 -15.40
C TYR A 519 9.96 -4.18 -15.43
N ASN A 520 10.09 -3.49 -14.30
CA ASN A 520 9.93 -2.03 -14.27
C ASN A 520 10.93 -1.31 -15.18
N ASN A 521 12.18 -1.79 -15.21
CA ASN A 521 13.22 -1.26 -16.07
C ASN A 521 12.92 -1.55 -17.55
N LEU A 522 12.47 -2.76 -17.89
CA LEU A 522 12.02 -3.09 -19.25
C LEU A 522 10.91 -2.13 -19.71
N ILE A 523 9.85 -1.99 -18.92
CA ILE A 523 8.67 -1.21 -19.29
C ILE A 523 8.97 0.29 -19.40
N TYR A 524 9.68 0.88 -18.43
CA TYR A 524 9.89 2.34 -18.39
C TYR A 524 11.20 2.82 -18.98
N ASP A 525 12.30 2.08 -18.84
CA ASP A 525 13.61 2.56 -19.27
C ASP A 525 14.01 2.03 -20.65
N ILE A 526 13.55 0.83 -21.04
CA ILE A 526 13.83 0.23 -22.35
C ILE A 526 12.70 0.52 -23.34
N LEU A 527 11.49 0.04 -23.05
CA LEU A 527 10.29 0.21 -23.90
C LEU A 527 9.67 1.61 -23.82
N LYS A 528 10.18 2.47 -22.93
CA LYS A 528 9.77 3.87 -22.78
C LYS A 528 8.25 4.06 -22.67
N MET A 529 7.57 3.18 -21.93
CA MET A 529 6.15 3.37 -21.61
C MET A 529 5.91 4.75 -20.96
N PRO A 530 4.81 5.42 -21.29
CA PRO A 530 4.52 6.73 -20.74
C PRO A 530 4.32 6.66 -19.22
N ILE A 531 4.98 7.55 -18.49
CA ILE A 531 4.82 7.66 -17.03
C ILE A 531 3.78 8.74 -16.74
N SER A 532 2.52 8.33 -16.60
CA SER A 532 1.39 9.26 -16.45
C SER A 532 1.15 9.77 -15.01
N ILE A 533 1.78 9.13 -14.02
CA ILE A 533 1.61 9.41 -12.58
C ILE A 533 2.93 9.83 -11.92
N ARG A 534 2.88 10.22 -10.65
CA ARG A 534 4.03 10.75 -9.90
C ARG A 534 5.11 9.74 -9.56
N ASN A 535 4.85 8.44 -9.71
CA ASN A 535 5.74 7.36 -9.27
C ASN A 535 5.84 6.28 -10.36
N ARG A 536 6.85 5.42 -10.26
CA ARG A 536 7.07 4.26 -11.15
C ARG A 536 6.55 2.94 -10.57
N VAL A 537 5.87 2.99 -9.42
CA VAL A 537 5.40 1.79 -8.69
C VAL A 537 4.12 1.22 -9.31
N ALA A 538 3.30 2.06 -9.95
CA ALA A 538 2.21 1.59 -10.78
C ALA A 538 2.72 1.41 -12.21
N MET A 539 2.74 0.17 -12.71
CA MET A 539 2.96 -0.13 -14.12
C MET A 539 1.60 -0.13 -14.80
N THR A 540 1.21 1.02 -15.34
CA THR A 540 -0.11 1.26 -15.95
C THR A 540 -0.11 0.99 -17.45
N ALA A 541 -1.26 0.61 -18.01
CA ALA A 541 -1.45 0.48 -19.44
C ALA A 541 -1.63 1.87 -20.08
N ASP A 542 -1.08 2.02 -21.29
CA ASP A 542 -1.25 3.13 -22.21
C ASP A 542 -0.80 2.62 -23.60
N GLU A 543 -1.03 3.39 -24.66
CA GLU A 543 -0.62 3.00 -26.02
C GLU A 543 0.90 2.86 -26.12
N ASN A 544 1.37 1.67 -26.53
CA ASN A 544 2.78 1.42 -26.88
C ASN A 544 2.89 0.14 -27.73
N PRO A 545 2.99 0.28 -29.06
CA PRO A 545 3.02 -0.87 -29.96
C PRO A 545 4.14 -1.88 -29.69
N PHE A 546 5.31 -1.43 -29.20
CA PHE A 546 6.42 -2.35 -28.87
C PHE A 546 6.11 -3.18 -27.63
N GLN A 547 5.58 -2.56 -26.57
CA GLN A 547 5.19 -3.26 -25.36
C GLN A 547 4.05 -4.23 -25.63
N GLU A 548 3.04 -3.79 -26.36
CA GLU A 548 1.88 -4.61 -26.73
C GLU A 548 2.31 -5.84 -27.53
N TYR A 549 3.17 -5.64 -28.54
CA TYR A 549 3.75 -6.72 -29.35
C TYR A 549 4.58 -7.71 -28.51
N LEU A 550 5.57 -7.20 -27.74
CA LEU A 550 6.48 -8.06 -26.97
C LEU A 550 5.80 -8.83 -25.85
N MET A 551 4.82 -8.21 -25.20
CA MET A 551 4.09 -8.80 -24.09
C MET A 551 2.91 -9.66 -24.56
N GLY A 552 2.64 -9.79 -25.85
CA GLY A 552 1.47 -10.54 -26.31
C GLY A 552 0.15 -9.97 -25.78
N VAL A 553 0.03 -8.64 -25.73
CA VAL A 553 -1.23 -7.96 -25.40
C VAL A 553 -2.14 -8.11 -26.61
N ARG A 554 -2.85 -9.22 -26.67
CA ARG A 554 -3.75 -9.52 -27.79
C ARG A 554 -5.06 -8.76 -27.64
N TYR A 555 -5.55 -8.60 -26.41
CA TYR A 555 -6.85 -8.00 -26.13
C TYR A 555 -6.68 -6.70 -25.35
N ILE A 556 -7.49 -5.70 -25.70
CA ILE A 556 -7.58 -4.46 -24.95
C ILE A 556 -9.03 -4.01 -24.75
N GLN A 557 -9.25 -3.30 -23.65
CA GLN A 557 -10.41 -2.45 -23.47
C GLN A 557 -9.99 -0.98 -23.55
N THR A 558 -10.62 -0.23 -24.45
CA THR A 558 -10.35 1.20 -24.68
C THR A 558 -11.63 1.93 -25.13
N LYS A 559 -11.52 3.21 -25.48
CA LYS A 559 -12.60 3.98 -26.12
C LYS A 559 -12.53 3.86 -27.63
N ALA A 560 -13.67 4.02 -28.30
CA ALA A 560 -13.74 3.92 -29.77
C ALA A 560 -12.78 4.87 -30.51
N ASP A 561 -12.49 6.05 -29.94
CA ASP A 561 -11.56 7.05 -30.49
C ASP A 561 -10.09 6.84 -30.06
N LYS A 562 -9.81 5.76 -29.32
CA LYS A 562 -8.51 5.43 -28.71
C LYS A 562 -8.07 4.00 -28.99
N VAL A 563 -8.52 3.42 -30.10
CA VAL A 563 -8.04 2.11 -30.57
C VAL A 563 -6.64 2.28 -31.17
N PRO A 564 -5.60 1.65 -30.62
CA PRO A 564 -4.25 1.68 -31.18
C PRO A 564 -4.19 1.01 -32.56
N ALA A 565 -3.20 1.38 -33.37
CA ALA A 565 -3.04 0.77 -34.69
C ALA A 565 -2.80 -0.75 -34.60
N GLY A 566 -3.39 -1.49 -35.54
CA GLY A 566 -3.27 -2.95 -35.60
C GLY A 566 -4.28 -3.71 -34.73
N TYR A 567 -5.07 -3.02 -33.91
CA TYR A 567 -6.21 -3.62 -33.21
C TYR A 567 -7.49 -3.48 -34.02
N THR A 568 -8.24 -4.56 -34.10
CA THR A 568 -9.57 -4.61 -34.71
C THR A 568 -10.65 -4.67 -33.63
N VAL A 569 -11.74 -3.94 -33.81
CA VAL A 569 -12.84 -3.93 -32.84
C VAL A 569 -13.61 -5.25 -32.93
N LEU A 570 -13.68 -5.97 -31.82
CA LEU A 570 -14.49 -7.18 -31.66
C LEU A 570 -15.92 -6.84 -31.24
N GLN A 571 -16.06 -5.91 -30.30
CA GLN A 571 -17.35 -5.50 -29.75
C GLN A 571 -17.30 -4.06 -29.25
N GLU A 572 -18.38 -3.30 -29.47
CA GLU A 572 -18.59 -1.97 -28.92
C GLU A 572 -19.83 -1.93 -28.04
N LYS A 573 -19.74 -1.27 -26.87
CA LYS A 573 -20.84 -1.01 -25.94
C LYS A 573 -20.70 0.41 -25.39
N GLU A 574 -21.70 1.26 -25.67
CA GLU A 574 -21.78 2.63 -25.10
C GLU A 574 -20.52 3.49 -25.34
N GLY A 575 -19.82 3.30 -26.47
CA GLY A 575 -18.57 4.01 -26.80
C GLY A 575 -17.29 3.38 -26.23
N HIS A 576 -17.41 2.27 -25.50
CA HIS A 576 -16.31 1.43 -25.03
C HIS A 576 -16.12 0.25 -25.98
N VAL A 577 -14.87 -0.07 -26.30
CA VAL A 577 -14.53 -1.10 -27.27
C VAL A 577 -13.65 -2.17 -26.66
N LEU A 578 -13.99 -3.42 -26.99
CA LEU A 578 -13.14 -4.59 -26.85
C LEU A 578 -12.48 -4.80 -28.22
N ALA A 579 -11.15 -4.80 -28.25
CA ALA A 579 -10.40 -4.91 -29.48
C ALA A 579 -9.31 -5.99 -29.40
N GLU A 580 -8.93 -6.53 -30.56
CA GLU A 580 -7.97 -7.61 -30.70
C GLU A 580 -6.88 -7.30 -31.73
N ASN A 581 -5.64 -7.66 -31.41
CA ASN A 581 -4.51 -7.69 -32.33
C ASN A 581 -3.88 -9.08 -32.35
N GLU A 582 -4.07 -9.83 -33.43
CA GLU A 582 -3.47 -11.16 -33.61
C GLU A 582 -1.97 -11.11 -33.91
N ASN A 583 -1.44 -9.96 -34.34
CA ASN A 583 -0.06 -9.77 -34.75
C ASN A 583 0.83 -9.37 -33.56
N VAL A 584 0.69 -10.08 -32.44
CA VAL A 584 1.54 -9.94 -31.25
C VAL A 584 2.32 -11.23 -31.00
N LEU A 585 3.39 -11.17 -30.21
CA LEU A 585 4.11 -12.38 -29.86
C LEU A 585 3.24 -13.31 -28.99
N PRO A 586 3.26 -14.63 -29.25
CA PRO A 586 2.69 -15.60 -28.32
C PRO A 586 3.30 -15.43 -26.93
N PHE A 587 2.55 -15.73 -25.87
CA PHE A 587 3.10 -15.57 -24.53
C PHE A 587 4.27 -16.52 -24.26
N ALA A 588 4.32 -17.66 -24.97
CA ALA A 588 5.41 -18.63 -24.98
C ALA A 588 5.69 -19.12 -26.42
N TYR A 589 6.95 -19.21 -26.79
CA TYR A 589 7.38 -19.59 -28.14
C TYR A 589 8.83 -20.09 -28.16
N GLY A 590 9.19 -20.82 -29.22
CA GLY A 590 10.59 -21.08 -29.55
C GLY A 590 11.16 -19.95 -30.40
N SER A 591 12.43 -19.58 -30.20
CA SER A 591 13.12 -18.57 -30.98
C SER A 591 14.48 -19.04 -31.44
N MET A 592 14.83 -18.68 -32.66
CA MET A 592 16.11 -18.97 -33.30
C MET A 592 16.84 -17.68 -33.73
N ALA A 593 16.15 -16.53 -33.73
CA ALA A 593 16.72 -15.24 -34.06
C ALA A 593 17.33 -14.62 -32.79
N LEU A 594 18.53 -15.06 -32.45
CA LEU A 594 19.21 -14.69 -31.21
C LEU A 594 20.14 -13.49 -31.39
N MET A 595 20.31 -12.72 -30.32
CA MET A 595 21.34 -11.68 -30.16
C MET A 595 21.86 -11.74 -28.72
N THR A 596 23.17 -11.52 -28.53
CA THR A 596 23.76 -11.49 -27.19
C THR A 596 23.36 -10.21 -26.46
N GLU A 597 23.29 -10.27 -25.14
CA GLU A 597 23.04 -9.09 -24.32
C GLU A 597 24.15 -8.02 -24.48
N ASP A 598 25.41 -8.44 -24.65
CA ASP A 598 26.54 -7.53 -24.89
C ASP A 598 26.39 -6.74 -26.20
N ASP A 599 25.99 -7.41 -27.29
CA ASP A 599 25.75 -6.77 -28.60
C ASP A 599 24.56 -5.80 -28.51
N TYR A 600 23.48 -6.22 -27.85
CA TYR A 600 22.29 -5.40 -27.66
C TYR A 600 22.58 -4.15 -26.84
N ASP A 601 23.38 -4.26 -25.78
CA ASP A 601 23.72 -3.15 -24.89
C ASP A 601 24.63 -2.09 -25.57
N GLN A 602 25.20 -2.37 -26.74
CA GLN A 602 25.87 -1.35 -27.59
C GLN A 602 24.88 -0.47 -28.36
N LEU A 603 23.61 -0.88 -28.50
CA LEU A 603 22.61 -0.14 -29.26
C LEU A 603 22.10 1.07 -28.48
N SER A 604 21.84 2.14 -29.21
CA SER A 604 21.26 3.36 -28.65
C SER A 604 19.77 3.46 -28.96
N TYR A 605 19.03 4.23 -28.16
CA TYR A 605 17.67 4.60 -28.52
C TYR A 605 17.68 5.43 -29.81
N PRO A 606 16.77 5.17 -30.78
CA PRO A 606 15.65 4.22 -30.72
C PRO A 606 15.92 2.83 -31.32
N GLU A 607 17.13 2.56 -31.85
CA GLU A 607 17.47 1.32 -32.57
C GLU A 607 17.33 0.05 -31.70
N ASN A 608 17.47 0.22 -30.38
CA ASN A 608 17.28 -0.86 -29.43
C ASN A 608 15.83 -1.40 -29.41
N LEU A 609 14.82 -0.58 -29.69
CA LEU A 609 13.41 -0.96 -29.60
C LEU A 609 12.99 -2.00 -30.64
N ASP A 610 13.24 -1.73 -31.92
CA ASP A 610 12.87 -2.66 -32.98
C ASP A 610 13.82 -3.86 -33.05
N THR A 611 15.06 -3.70 -32.59
CA THR A 611 15.93 -4.85 -32.35
C THR A 611 15.35 -5.81 -31.30
N LEU A 612 14.82 -5.28 -30.19
CA LEU A 612 14.20 -6.10 -29.14
C LEU A 612 12.92 -6.81 -29.64
N ALA A 613 12.18 -6.19 -30.55
CA ALA A 613 11.03 -6.84 -31.21
C ALA A 613 11.49 -7.96 -32.16
N ASN A 614 12.63 -7.79 -32.83
CA ASN A 614 13.13 -8.67 -33.88
C ASN A 614 14.08 -9.79 -33.43
N ARG A 615 14.70 -9.66 -32.25
CA ARG A 615 15.69 -10.60 -31.72
C ARG A 615 15.35 -11.03 -30.30
N THR A 616 15.62 -12.29 -29.99
CA THR A 616 15.63 -12.76 -28.60
C THR A 616 16.99 -12.45 -28.00
N ILE A 617 17.00 -11.61 -26.98
CA ILE A 617 18.21 -11.22 -26.26
C ILE A 617 18.50 -12.26 -25.19
N VAL A 618 19.68 -12.88 -25.26
CA VAL A 618 20.08 -13.97 -24.35
C VAL A 618 21.43 -13.67 -23.70
N SER A 619 21.61 -14.19 -22.49
CA SER A 619 22.88 -14.08 -21.77
C SER A 619 23.93 -15.00 -22.40
N GLY A 620 25.01 -14.41 -22.91
CA GLY A 620 26.17 -15.11 -23.47
C GLY A 620 27.29 -14.10 -23.73
N ALA A 621 28.55 -14.51 -23.52
CA ALA A 621 29.69 -13.68 -23.91
C ALA A 621 29.79 -13.65 -25.45
N SER A 622 30.25 -12.53 -26.00
CA SER A 622 30.43 -12.34 -27.46
C SER A 622 31.31 -13.43 -28.13
N ASP A 623 32.12 -14.14 -27.35
CA ASP A 623 33.03 -15.22 -27.80
C ASP A 623 32.44 -16.64 -27.70
N ASP A 624 31.19 -16.81 -27.26
CA ASP A 624 30.57 -18.15 -27.17
C ASP A 624 30.19 -18.67 -28.57
N THR A 625 31.13 -19.37 -29.21
CA THR A 625 30.98 -19.94 -30.58
C THR A 625 29.78 -20.87 -30.78
N ALA A 626 29.09 -21.28 -29.69
CA ALA A 626 27.85 -22.04 -29.75
C ALA A 626 26.60 -21.18 -30.04
N LEU A 627 26.67 -19.86 -29.82
CA LEU A 627 25.54 -18.94 -29.95
C LEU A 627 25.61 -18.22 -31.30
N LYS A 628 24.77 -18.62 -32.26
CA LYS A 628 24.69 -17.96 -33.57
C LYS A 628 23.95 -16.63 -33.46
N SER A 629 24.64 -15.57 -33.00
CA SER A 629 24.12 -14.20 -33.02
C SER A 629 23.78 -13.81 -34.47
N THR A 630 22.56 -13.33 -34.69
CA THR A 630 22.09 -12.92 -36.03
C THR A 630 22.02 -11.39 -36.08
N PRO A 631 22.78 -10.72 -36.97
CA PRO A 631 22.77 -9.27 -37.04
C PRO A 631 21.38 -8.76 -37.41
N TYR A 632 21.00 -7.61 -36.86
CA TYR A 632 19.80 -6.88 -37.24
C TYR A 632 20.17 -5.42 -37.41
N VAL A 633 19.64 -4.80 -38.46
CA VAL A 633 19.81 -3.36 -38.72
C VAL A 633 18.45 -2.72 -38.50
N SER A 634 18.40 -1.73 -37.61
CA SER A 634 17.16 -1.04 -37.27
C SER A 634 16.51 -0.42 -38.51
N GLN A 635 15.18 -0.50 -38.56
CA GLN A 635 14.36 0.09 -39.61
C GLN A 635 13.87 1.51 -39.24
N MET A 636 14.32 2.03 -38.10
CA MET A 636 13.98 3.38 -37.64
C MET A 636 14.46 4.44 -38.63
N LYS A 637 13.57 5.37 -38.99
CA LYS A 637 13.87 6.51 -39.85
C LYS A 637 13.73 7.81 -39.08
N ASN A 638 14.74 8.67 -39.15
CA ASN A 638 14.66 10.00 -38.56
C ASN A 638 13.49 10.80 -39.17
N TYR A 639 12.70 11.44 -38.32
CA TYR A 639 11.56 12.26 -38.71
C TYR A 639 11.80 13.70 -38.21
N THR A 640 12.12 14.60 -39.12
CA THR A 640 12.61 15.94 -38.73
C THR A 640 11.43 16.86 -38.39
N LEU A 641 11.23 17.13 -37.10
CA LEU A 641 10.27 18.14 -36.64
C LEU A 641 10.86 19.57 -36.75
N PRO A 642 10.04 20.60 -37.01
CA PRO A 642 10.46 22.00 -36.91
C PRO A 642 11.05 22.33 -35.52
N GLY A 643 12.10 23.16 -35.47
CA GLY A 643 12.78 23.50 -34.21
C GLY A 643 11.87 24.20 -33.19
N ASP A 644 10.81 24.85 -33.65
CA ASP A 644 9.79 25.52 -32.84
C ASP A 644 8.51 24.69 -32.65
N PHE A 645 8.51 23.40 -33.01
CA PHE A 645 7.32 22.54 -32.94
C PHE A 645 6.72 22.50 -31.53
N PHE A 646 7.57 22.33 -30.51
CA PHE A 646 7.20 22.36 -29.09
C PHE A 646 7.33 23.75 -28.43
N SER A 647 7.54 24.82 -29.22
CA SER A 647 7.54 26.18 -28.68
C SER A 647 6.17 26.52 -28.10
N ARG A 648 6.18 27.13 -26.92
CA ARG A 648 5.00 27.56 -26.18
C ARG A 648 5.31 28.81 -25.35
N GLU A 649 4.28 29.57 -25.03
CA GLU A 649 4.37 30.62 -24.02
C GLU A 649 4.20 30.05 -22.61
N THR A 650 4.87 30.66 -21.63
CA THR A 650 4.67 30.33 -20.22
C THR A 650 3.26 30.77 -19.79
N SER A 651 2.48 29.82 -19.27
CA SER A 651 1.08 30.05 -18.91
C SER A 651 0.74 29.57 -17.51
N LYS A 652 -0.21 30.28 -16.89
CA LYS A 652 -0.82 29.92 -15.61
C LYS A 652 -1.94 28.89 -15.74
N LYS A 653 -2.36 28.57 -16.98
CA LYS A 653 -3.36 27.56 -17.31
C LYS A 653 -2.72 26.51 -18.22
N ASN A 654 -3.36 25.34 -18.30
CA ASN A 654 -2.99 24.37 -19.32
C ASN A 654 -3.33 24.94 -20.69
N ILE A 655 -2.48 24.70 -21.69
CA ILE A 655 -2.69 25.13 -23.06
C ILE A 655 -2.76 23.89 -23.93
N THR A 656 -3.81 23.79 -24.74
CA THR A 656 -3.94 22.79 -25.80
C THR A 656 -3.77 23.48 -27.14
N VAL A 657 -2.89 22.94 -27.97
CA VAL A 657 -2.61 23.42 -29.33
C VAL A 657 -2.62 22.25 -30.30
N GLU A 658 -3.07 22.53 -31.51
CA GLU A 658 -2.89 21.62 -32.65
C GLU A 658 -1.62 22.04 -33.41
N LYS A 659 -0.71 21.09 -33.64
CA LYS A 659 0.55 21.32 -34.37
C LYS A 659 0.56 20.47 -35.62
N LYS A 660 0.68 21.11 -36.79
CA LYS A 660 0.79 20.43 -38.08
C LYS A 660 2.13 19.73 -38.20
N LEU A 661 2.09 18.47 -38.62
CA LEU A 661 3.26 17.68 -38.94
C LEU A 661 3.89 18.20 -40.25
N PRO A 662 5.24 18.13 -40.38
CA PRO A 662 5.93 18.55 -41.59
C PRO A 662 5.61 17.66 -42.79
N GLU A 663 5.38 16.36 -42.55
CA GLU A 663 4.93 15.39 -43.54
C GLU A 663 3.72 14.62 -42.99
N THR A 664 2.81 14.20 -43.85
CA THR A 664 1.67 13.34 -43.46
C THR A 664 2.21 12.00 -42.98
N LEU A 665 1.87 11.59 -41.76
CA LEU A 665 2.11 10.23 -41.30
C LEU A 665 1.09 9.32 -41.94
N THR A 666 1.57 8.34 -42.71
CA THR A 666 0.71 7.32 -43.29
C THR A 666 0.13 6.39 -42.23
N ALA A 667 -1.06 5.86 -42.47
CA ALA A 667 -1.70 4.82 -41.66
C ALA A 667 -0.72 3.66 -41.32
N SER A 668 -0.89 3.09 -40.14
CA SER A 668 -0.10 2.00 -39.57
C SER A 668 1.42 2.30 -39.53
N THR A 669 1.78 3.56 -39.31
CA THR A 669 3.15 4.01 -39.02
C THR A 669 3.24 4.48 -37.57
N ILE A 670 4.26 4.02 -36.86
CA ILE A 670 4.55 4.45 -35.49
C ILE A 670 5.41 5.71 -35.56
N LEU A 671 4.95 6.79 -34.93
CA LEU A 671 5.72 8.00 -34.67
C LEU A 671 6.26 7.95 -33.24
N LEU A 672 7.58 7.93 -33.10
CA LEU A 672 8.28 8.07 -31.84
C LEU A 672 8.68 9.52 -31.66
N ILE A 673 8.33 10.12 -30.51
CA ILE A 673 8.80 11.46 -30.11
C ILE A 673 9.49 11.34 -28.76
N SER A 674 10.69 11.91 -28.63
CA SER A 674 11.39 12.00 -27.35
C SER A 674 12.02 13.37 -27.14
N PHE A 675 11.91 13.91 -25.93
CA PHE A 675 12.53 15.18 -25.54
C PHE A 675 12.73 15.29 -24.03
N ASP A 676 13.67 16.14 -23.62
CA ASP A 676 13.97 16.41 -22.22
C ASP A 676 13.10 17.56 -21.68
N VAL A 677 12.73 17.45 -20.40
CA VAL A 677 11.96 18.45 -19.67
C VAL A 677 12.80 18.99 -18.51
N GLU A 678 13.23 20.25 -18.63
CA GLU A 678 13.94 20.97 -17.58
C GLU A 678 12.99 21.93 -16.85
N TYR A 679 13.02 21.92 -15.52
CA TYR A 679 12.13 22.73 -14.69
C TYR A 679 12.76 23.01 -13.31
N ASP A 680 12.15 23.91 -12.55
CA ASP A 680 12.65 24.38 -11.25
C ASP A 680 12.48 23.38 -10.08
N GLY A 681 11.78 22.26 -10.28
CA GLY A 681 11.50 21.31 -9.22
C GLY A 681 10.23 21.59 -8.41
N GLU A 682 9.55 22.73 -8.56
CA GLU A 682 8.49 23.12 -7.62
C GLU A 682 7.19 22.34 -7.83
N ARG A 683 6.80 22.08 -9.08
CA ARG A 683 5.50 21.50 -9.42
C ARG A 683 5.64 20.40 -10.46
N ASP A 684 4.69 19.48 -10.46
CA ASP A 684 4.62 18.47 -11.51
C ASP A 684 4.47 19.15 -12.88
N VAL A 685 5.23 18.64 -13.86
CA VAL A 685 5.05 18.97 -15.28
C VAL A 685 4.31 17.81 -15.94
N SER A 686 3.35 18.10 -16.82
CA SER A 686 2.70 17.07 -17.63
C SER A 686 2.50 17.59 -19.04
N ILE A 687 2.86 16.76 -20.01
CA ILE A 687 2.60 17.02 -21.43
C ILE A 687 1.80 15.82 -21.94
N ILE A 688 0.75 16.12 -22.70
CA ILE A 688 -0.12 15.12 -23.30
C ILE A 688 -0.02 15.32 -24.81
N ILE A 689 0.27 14.25 -25.55
CA ILE A 689 0.23 14.25 -27.01
C ILE A 689 -0.79 13.19 -27.41
N ASP A 690 -1.85 13.62 -28.09
CA ASP A 690 -2.94 12.77 -28.57
C ASP A 690 -3.60 11.87 -27.50
N GLY A 691 -3.60 12.34 -26.26
CA GLY A 691 -4.16 11.64 -25.12
C GLY A 691 -3.15 10.85 -24.29
N VAL A 692 -1.99 10.50 -24.86
CA VAL A 692 -0.89 9.84 -24.13
C VAL A 692 -0.22 10.86 -23.21
N ARG A 693 -0.14 10.56 -21.91
CA ARG A 693 0.38 11.49 -20.90
C ARG A 693 1.72 11.06 -20.36
N ASN A 694 2.70 11.96 -20.45
CA ASN A 694 3.89 11.91 -19.61
C ASN A 694 3.83 12.96 -18.49
N ARG A 695 4.41 12.61 -17.34
CA ARG A 695 4.51 13.47 -16.16
C ARG A 695 5.90 13.39 -15.56
N LEU A 696 6.43 14.53 -15.14
CA LEU A 696 7.60 14.66 -14.27
C LEU A 696 7.13 15.15 -12.91
N SER A 697 7.45 14.41 -11.85
CA SER A 697 7.01 14.72 -10.49
C SER A 697 7.79 15.87 -9.87
N GLY A 698 7.11 16.81 -9.20
CA GLY A 698 7.75 17.88 -8.43
C GLY A 698 8.48 17.37 -7.19
N SER A 699 9.35 18.22 -6.62
CA SER A 699 10.24 17.95 -5.47
C SER A 699 9.54 17.49 -4.20
N LEU A 700 8.25 17.80 -4.04
CA LEU A 700 7.45 17.36 -2.88
C LEU A 700 6.84 15.95 -3.08
N ALA A 701 7.05 15.30 -4.23
CA ALA A 701 6.53 13.98 -4.50
C ALA A 701 7.13 12.93 -3.53
N PRO A 702 6.28 12.13 -2.86
CA PRO A 702 6.70 11.02 -2.00
C PRO A 702 7.64 10.00 -2.61
N TYR A 703 7.38 9.68 -3.87
CA TYR A 703 8.03 8.65 -4.67
C TYR A 703 8.18 9.30 -6.04
N PRO A 704 9.21 10.15 -6.25
CA PRO A 704 9.36 10.85 -7.50
C PRO A 704 9.58 9.86 -8.63
N ASN A 705 9.04 10.14 -9.81
CA ASN A 705 9.19 9.27 -10.97
C ASN A 705 10.50 9.51 -11.74
N ASN A 706 11.16 10.65 -11.51
CA ASN A 706 12.39 11.06 -12.20
C ASN A 706 12.28 11.00 -13.73
N ASN A 707 11.08 11.24 -14.29
CA ASN A 707 10.82 11.16 -15.72
C ASN A 707 11.29 12.42 -16.47
N HIS A 708 12.61 12.61 -16.54
CA HIS A 708 13.20 13.81 -17.15
C HIS A 708 13.16 13.84 -18.67
N THR A 709 12.99 12.68 -19.31
CA THR A 709 12.86 12.53 -20.76
C THR A 709 11.49 11.96 -21.05
N PHE A 710 10.64 12.74 -21.73
CA PHE A 710 9.31 12.28 -22.12
C PHE A 710 9.41 11.56 -23.46
N SER A 711 8.81 10.37 -23.54
CA SER A 711 8.76 9.56 -24.75
C SER A 711 7.30 9.22 -25.08
N TYR A 712 6.96 9.28 -26.37
CA TYR A 712 5.64 8.98 -26.91
C TYR A 712 5.80 8.02 -28.08
N MET A 713 4.92 7.02 -28.17
CA MET A 713 4.82 6.08 -29.29
C MET A 713 3.39 6.15 -29.80
N LEU A 714 3.18 6.94 -30.86
CA LEU A 714 1.87 7.23 -31.38
C LEU A 714 1.65 6.44 -32.66
N SER A 715 0.50 5.79 -32.78
CA SER A 715 0.12 5.02 -33.96
C SER A 715 -1.37 5.22 -34.29
N SER A 716 -1.72 5.04 -35.55
CA SER A 716 -3.11 5.15 -36.02
C SER A 716 -3.28 4.35 -37.31
N ASP A 717 -4.45 3.75 -37.52
CA ASP A 717 -4.84 3.13 -38.81
C ASP A 717 -5.44 4.13 -39.80
N GLN A 718 -5.31 5.43 -39.49
CA GLN A 718 -5.66 6.54 -40.37
C GLN A 718 -4.45 7.45 -40.56
N ASP A 719 -4.34 8.02 -41.77
CA ASP A 719 -3.37 9.06 -42.08
C ASP A 719 -3.51 10.26 -41.15
N ARG A 720 -2.40 10.91 -40.84
CA ARG A 720 -2.36 11.96 -39.83
C ARG A 720 -1.47 13.14 -40.22
N ASP A 721 -2.05 14.33 -40.17
CA ASP A 721 -1.40 15.59 -40.55
C ASP A 721 -1.08 16.51 -39.36
N SER A 722 -1.60 16.22 -38.16
CA SER A 722 -1.42 17.06 -36.97
C SER A 722 -1.45 16.27 -35.67
N LEU A 723 -0.84 16.84 -34.63
CA LEU A 723 -0.89 16.33 -33.25
C LEU A 723 -1.61 17.33 -32.36
N GLU A 724 -2.47 16.84 -31.46
CA GLU A 724 -3.00 17.64 -30.36
C GLU A 724 -2.05 17.54 -29.17
N ILE A 725 -1.53 18.70 -28.73
CA ILE A 725 -0.57 18.78 -27.64
C ILE A 725 -1.13 19.63 -26.51
N THR A 726 -1.24 19.06 -25.32
CA THR A 726 -1.61 19.78 -24.10
C THR A 726 -0.41 19.93 -23.17
N PHE A 727 -0.02 21.18 -22.94
CA PHE A 727 1.02 21.58 -22.01
C PHE A 727 0.42 21.94 -20.65
N SER A 728 0.94 21.36 -19.56
CA SER A 728 0.57 21.80 -18.21
C SER A 728 1.03 23.23 -17.95
N LYS A 729 0.31 23.94 -17.08
CA LYS A 729 0.78 25.23 -16.54
C LYS A 729 2.14 25.09 -15.87
N GLY A 730 2.94 26.15 -15.89
CA GLY A 730 4.26 26.18 -15.26
C GLY A 730 5.36 26.66 -16.20
N ASP A 731 6.51 26.97 -15.59
CA ASP A 731 7.71 27.37 -16.31
C ASP A 731 8.63 26.14 -16.40
N TYR A 732 8.87 25.69 -17.63
CA TYR A 732 9.71 24.55 -17.94
C TYR A 732 10.10 24.61 -19.41
N GLU A 733 11.31 24.15 -19.70
CA GLU A 733 11.92 24.14 -21.02
C GLU A 733 11.88 22.73 -21.61
N ILE A 734 11.68 22.65 -22.92
CA ILE A 734 11.74 21.41 -23.69
C ILE A 734 13.00 21.45 -24.54
N LYS A 735 13.87 20.45 -24.38
CA LYS A 735 15.16 20.35 -25.08
C LYS A 735 15.32 19.02 -25.78
N ASN A 736 16.30 18.95 -26.68
CA ASN A 736 16.77 17.71 -27.31
C ASN A 736 15.62 16.91 -27.97
N VAL A 737 14.75 17.63 -28.69
CA VAL A 737 13.64 17.02 -29.42
C VAL A 737 14.19 16.12 -30.51
N SER A 738 13.74 14.87 -30.49
CA SER A 738 14.03 13.87 -31.52
C SER A 738 12.73 13.17 -31.90
N ALA A 739 12.60 12.81 -33.17
CA ALA A 739 11.46 12.05 -33.64
C ALA A 739 11.88 11.05 -34.71
N TYR A 740 11.19 9.92 -34.74
CA TYR A 740 11.48 8.81 -35.64
C TYR A 740 10.19 8.16 -36.10
N THR A 741 10.23 7.54 -37.27
CA THR A 741 9.12 6.74 -37.80
C THR A 741 9.57 5.33 -38.11
N ILE A 742 8.66 4.39 -37.93
CA ILE A 742 8.82 2.99 -38.32
C ILE A 742 7.46 2.41 -38.71
N PRO A 743 7.34 1.64 -39.79
CA PRO A 743 6.10 0.94 -40.12
C PRO A 743 5.71 -0.05 -39.02
N LEU A 744 4.42 -0.15 -38.69
CA LEU A 744 3.92 -1.14 -37.71
C LEU A 744 4.28 -2.56 -38.14
N SER A 745 4.29 -2.84 -39.45
CA SER A 745 4.69 -4.14 -40.02
C SER A 745 6.15 -4.53 -39.74
N SER A 746 7.00 -3.58 -39.30
CA SER A 746 8.37 -3.89 -38.90
C SER A 746 8.44 -4.59 -37.53
N LEU A 747 7.38 -4.49 -36.71
CA LEU A 747 7.21 -5.29 -35.49
C LEU A 747 6.99 -6.75 -35.88
N SER A 748 8.08 -7.48 -35.97
CA SER A 748 8.10 -8.87 -36.41
C SER A 748 9.29 -9.58 -35.79
N HIS A 749 9.14 -10.87 -35.52
CA HIS A 749 10.19 -11.70 -34.93
C HIS A 749 10.45 -12.89 -35.86
N PRO A 750 11.52 -12.85 -36.68
CA PRO A 750 11.83 -13.95 -37.57
C PRO A 750 12.18 -15.21 -36.76
N GLY A 751 11.80 -16.38 -37.28
CA GLY A 751 12.17 -17.65 -36.66
C GLY A 751 11.42 -17.98 -35.36
N VAL A 752 10.25 -17.37 -35.12
CA VAL A 752 9.33 -17.83 -34.08
C VAL A 752 8.81 -19.23 -34.43
N VAL A 753 8.92 -20.13 -33.48
CA VAL A 753 8.38 -21.49 -33.52
C VAL A 753 7.19 -21.56 -32.58
N THR A 754 6.05 -21.96 -33.12
CA THR A 754 4.79 -22.06 -32.35
C THR A 754 4.90 -23.10 -31.25
N PHE A 755 4.54 -22.71 -30.04
CA PHE A 755 4.31 -23.61 -28.92
C PHE A 755 2.87 -24.13 -28.95
N GLN A 756 2.68 -25.44 -28.83
CA GLN A 756 1.36 -26.06 -28.72
C GLN A 756 1.02 -26.28 -27.26
N GLU A 757 0.13 -25.45 -26.74
CA GLU A 757 -0.27 -25.46 -25.34
C GLU A 757 -1.17 -26.64 -25.00
N HIS A 758 -0.99 -27.16 -23.79
CA HIS A 758 -1.86 -28.14 -23.16
C HIS A 758 -2.37 -27.58 -21.83
N ASP A 759 -3.46 -28.16 -21.30
CA ASP A 759 -4.00 -27.79 -20.00
C ASP A 759 -2.92 -27.90 -18.91
N THR A 760 -2.84 -26.88 -18.06
CA THR A 760 -1.94 -26.89 -16.90
C THR A 760 -2.58 -27.62 -15.72
N ALA A 761 -1.77 -28.33 -14.95
CA ALA A 761 -2.22 -29.03 -13.75
C ALA A 761 -1.36 -28.68 -12.53
N GLY A 762 -2.01 -28.54 -11.37
CA GLY A 762 -1.33 -28.36 -10.09
C GLY A 762 -0.54 -27.04 -10.00
N LYS A 763 0.78 -27.12 -10.17
CA LYS A 763 1.72 -25.98 -10.05
C LYS A 763 2.26 -25.49 -11.39
N GLN A 764 1.85 -26.14 -12.47
CA GLN A 764 2.24 -25.78 -13.82
C GLN A 764 1.62 -24.43 -14.17
N ILE A 765 2.43 -23.55 -14.73
CA ILE A 765 2.01 -22.28 -15.31
C ILE A 765 2.17 -22.28 -16.83
N VAL A 766 2.99 -23.19 -17.37
CA VAL A 766 3.08 -23.51 -18.80
C VAL A 766 3.17 -25.02 -18.94
N ASN A 767 2.39 -25.58 -19.86
CA ASN A 767 2.42 -26.99 -20.24
C ASN A 767 2.16 -27.10 -21.74
N GLY A 768 2.90 -27.95 -22.45
CA GLY A 768 2.72 -28.11 -23.89
C GLY A 768 3.90 -28.73 -24.60
N THR A 769 3.87 -28.66 -25.93
CA THR A 769 4.89 -29.26 -26.79
C THR A 769 5.39 -28.26 -27.83
N ILE A 770 6.64 -28.45 -28.26
CA ILE A 770 7.26 -27.65 -29.32
C ILE A 770 8.16 -28.54 -30.16
N THR A 771 8.25 -28.27 -31.46
CA THR A 771 9.21 -28.94 -32.35
C THR A 771 10.17 -27.90 -32.92
N MET A 772 11.38 -27.85 -32.38
CA MET A 772 12.43 -26.92 -32.81
C MET A 772 13.13 -27.43 -34.07
N PRO A 773 13.22 -26.64 -35.15
CA PRO A 773 13.87 -27.05 -36.39
C PRO A 773 15.41 -26.95 -36.33
N GLU A 774 15.94 -26.08 -35.47
CA GLU A 774 17.35 -25.97 -35.08
C GLU A 774 17.47 -25.57 -33.60
N ASP A 775 18.69 -25.59 -33.06
CA ASP A 775 18.96 -25.18 -31.69
C ASP A 775 18.59 -23.70 -31.49
N GLY A 776 17.96 -23.39 -30.36
CA GLY A 776 17.45 -22.05 -30.07
C GLY A 776 17.10 -21.88 -28.59
N TYR A 777 16.09 -21.07 -28.32
CA TYR A 777 15.59 -20.80 -26.97
C TYR A 777 14.09 -20.98 -26.90
N PHE A 778 13.61 -21.57 -25.80
CA PHE A 778 12.24 -21.39 -25.38
C PHE A 778 12.14 -20.06 -24.61
N VAL A 779 11.18 -19.22 -24.99
CA VAL A 779 10.98 -17.88 -24.44
C VAL A 779 9.54 -17.78 -23.96
N THR A 780 9.37 -17.17 -22.80
CA THR A 780 8.07 -16.71 -22.35
C THR A 780 8.07 -15.19 -22.23
N SER A 781 6.91 -14.60 -22.04
CA SER A 781 6.71 -13.20 -21.66
C SER A 781 6.47 -13.05 -20.15
N TYR A 782 6.70 -14.11 -19.36
CA TYR A 782 6.61 -14.07 -17.91
C TYR A 782 7.83 -13.38 -17.29
N THR A 783 7.61 -12.54 -16.29
CA THR A 783 8.71 -11.78 -15.68
C THR A 783 9.64 -12.69 -14.89
N TYR A 784 10.94 -12.59 -15.18
CA TYR A 784 11.97 -13.36 -14.50
C TYR A 784 12.03 -12.99 -13.02
N SER A 785 12.04 -14.01 -12.17
CA SER A 785 12.22 -13.89 -10.73
C SER A 785 12.67 -15.23 -10.16
N ASN A 786 13.25 -15.23 -8.95
CA ASN A 786 13.60 -16.48 -8.29
C ASN A 786 12.33 -17.30 -7.98
N GLY A 787 12.34 -18.59 -8.33
CA GLY A 787 11.23 -19.51 -8.05
C GLY A 787 10.79 -20.36 -9.24
N TYR A 788 11.19 -20.01 -10.46
CA TYR A 788 10.90 -20.82 -11.65
C TYR A 788 11.64 -22.17 -11.61
N LYS A 789 10.95 -23.19 -12.12
CA LYS A 789 11.51 -24.49 -12.48
C LYS A 789 11.02 -24.88 -13.85
N ALA A 790 11.93 -25.22 -14.75
CA ALA A 790 11.59 -25.65 -16.10
C ALA A 790 11.98 -27.12 -16.29
N TYR A 791 11.18 -27.84 -17.07
CA TYR A 791 11.42 -29.22 -17.43
C TYR A 791 11.31 -29.38 -18.94
N VAL A 792 12.31 -30.01 -19.55
CA VAL A 792 12.34 -30.39 -20.96
C VAL A 792 12.40 -31.90 -21.01
N ASP A 793 11.39 -32.54 -21.60
CA ASP A 793 11.26 -34.00 -21.68
C ASP A 793 11.38 -34.68 -20.31
N GLY A 794 10.79 -34.06 -19.28
CA GLY A 794 10.82 -34.50 -17.89
C GLY A 794 12.15 -34.23 -17.15
N THR A 795 13.16 -33.67 -17.80
CA THR A 795 14.46 -33.33 -17.20
C THR A 795 14.49 -31.86 -16.80
N GLU A 796 14.88 -31.57 -15.54
CA GLU A 796 14.98 -30.19 -15.04
C GLU A 796 16.08 -29.41 -15.78
N VAL A 797 15.73 -28.23 -16.30
CA VAL A 797 16.66 -27.28 -16.94
C VAL A 797 16.63 -25.95 -16.18
N THR A 798 17.75 -25.23 -16.19
CA THR A 798 17.87 -23.95 -15.49
C THR A 798 17.18 -22.84 -16.28
N PRO A 799 16.13 -22.20 -15.75
CA PRO A 799 15.56 -21.00 -16.36
C PRO A 799 16.55 -19.84 -16.23
N VAL A 800 16.65 -19.03 -17.28
CA VAL A 800 17.50 -17.83 -17.35
C VAL A 800 16.67 -16.61 -17.73
N GLN A 801 17.24 -15.43 -17.52
CA GLN A 801 16.65 -14.18 -17.98
C GLN A 801 16.93 -14.02 -19.48
N VAL A 802 15.89 -13.73 -20.26
CA VAL A 802 15.95 -13.38 -21.69
C VAL A 802 15.17 -12.09 -21.93
N ASN A 803 15.42 -11.39 -23.04
CA ASN A 803 14.76 -10.14 -23.42
C ASN A 803 14.76 -9.09 -22.29
N LYS A 804 15.88 -9.04 -21.54
CA LYS A 804 16.14 -8.15 -20.40
C LYS A 804 15.22 -8.31 -19.19
N ALA A 805 14.10 -9.04 -19.25
CA ALA A 805 13.21 -9.24 -18.10
C ALA A 805 12.36 -10.52 -18.09
N PHE A 806 12.43 -11.37 -19.11
CA PHE A 806 11.57 -12.55 -19.20
C PHE A 806 12.27 -13.85 -18.87
N VAL A 807 11.49 -14.91 -18.64
CA VAL A 807 12.00 -16.27 -18.44
C VAL A 807 12.16 -16.98 -19.77
N GLY A 808 13.32 -17.58 -19.98
CA GLY A 808 13.58 -18.51 -21.08
C GLY A 808 14.63 -19.55 -20.70
N PHE A 809 14.92 -20.47 -21.60
CA PHE A 809 16.00 -21.46 -21.47
C PHE A 809 16.37 -22.03 -22.84
N PRO A 810 17.61 -22.49 -23.03
CA PRO A 810 18.05 -23.06 -24.29
C PRO A 810 17.27 -24.33 -24.61
N LEU A 811 16.99 -24.54 -25.90
CA LEU A 811 16.29 -25.71 -26.41
C LEU A 811 17.03 -26.26 -27.62
N GLN A 812 17.23 -27.57 -27.66
CA GLN A 812 17.90 -28.23 -28.77
C GLN A 812 16.93 -28.43 -29.94
N LYS A 813 17.47 -28.73 -31.12
CA LYS A 813 16.68 -29.23 -32.25
C LYS A 813 15.95 -30.52 -31.87
N GLY A 814 14.64 -30.57 -32.11
CA GLY A 814 13.84 -31.76 -31.85
C GLY A 814 12.43 -31.44 -31.35
N ALA A 815 11.64 -32.49 -31.16
CA ALA A 815 10.35 -32.40 -30.47
C ALA A 815 10.58 -32.48 -28.96
N HIS A 816 9.98 -31.56 -28.22
CA HIS A 816 10.14 -31.43 -26.78
C HIS A 816 8.81 -31.25 -26.08
N GLU A 817 8.67 -31.89 -24.93
CA GLU A 817 7.63 -31.58 -23.94
C GLU A 817 8.16 -30.54 -22.95
N ILE A 818 7.42 -29.46 -22.75
CA ILE A 818 7.82 -28.33 -21.93
C ILE A 818 6.85 -28.16 -20.77
N VAL A 819 7.40 -28.12 -19.56
CA VAL A 819 6.65 -27.75 -18.35
C VAL A 819 7.41 -26.64 -17.62
N LEU A 820 6.70 -25.56 -17.29
CA LEU A 820 7.20 -24.50 -16.42
C LEU A 820 6.34 -24.43 -15.16
N GLU A 821 6.99 -24.41 -14.00
CA GLU A 821 6.37 -24.22 -12.70
C GLU A 821 6.94 -22.97 -12.01
N PHE A 822 6.16 -22.38 -11.12
CA PHE A 822 6.63 -21.33 -10.22
C PHE A 822 6.36 -21.68 -8.76
N HIS A 823 7.40 -21.65 -7.94
CA HIS A 823 7.32 -21.89 -6.49
C HIS A 823 7.80 -20.64 -5.76
N ALA A 824 6.90 -19.98 -5.01
CA ALA A 824 7.28 -18.78 -4.29
C ALA A 824 8.39 -19.11 -3.26
N PRO A 825 9.57 -18.47 -3.35
CA PRO A 825 10.70 -18.77 -2.48
C PRO A 825 10.31 -18.68 -1.00
N GLY A 826 10.67 -19.70 -0.22
CA GLY A 826 10.43 -19.73 1.23
C GLY A 826 8.99 -20.06 1.66
N LYS A 827 8.02 -20.19 0.75
CA LYS A 827 6.62 -20.55 1.09
C LYS A 827 6.51 -21.86 1.88
N SER A 828 7.13 -22.93 1.39
CA SER A 828 7.06 -24.26 2.04
C SER A 828 7.67 -24.24 3.45
N LEU A 829 8.84 -23.61 3.60
CA LEU A 829 9.48 -23.44 4.93
C LEU A 829 8.63 -22.57 5.85
N GLY A 830 8.04 -21.50 5.31
CA GLY A 830 7.16 -20.60 6.05
C GLY A 830 5.93 -21.32 6.58
N LEU A 831 5.31 -22.17 5.75
CA LEU A 831 4.19 -23.04 6.15
C LEU A 831 4.61 -24.01 7.26
N ILE A 832 5.74 -24.70 7.11
CA ILE A 832 6.25 -25.64 8.13
C ILE A 832 6.44 -24.92 9.48
N PHE A 833 7.13 -23.78 9.51
CA PHE A 833 7.32 -23.02 10.75
C PHE A 833 6.00 -22.55 11.36
N SER A 834 5.05 -22.12 10.53
CA SER A 834 3.74 -21.67 10.99
C SER A 834 2.94 -22.79 11.62
N CYS A 835 2.90 -23.97 10.96
CA CYS A 835 2.23 -25.15 11.47
C CYS A 835 2.87 -25.65 12.77
N LEU A 836 4.20 -25.74 12.85
CA LEU A 836 4.90 -26.15 14.06
C LEU A 836 4.65 -25.19 15.23
N ALA A 837 4.67 -23.87 14.98
CA ALA A 837 4.40 -22.87 16.01
C ALA A 837 2.94 -22.93 16.50
N ALA A 838 1.98 -23.11 15.59
CA ALA A 838 0.57 -23.26 15.93
C ALA A 838 0.31 -24.55 16.74
N LEU A 839 0.86 -25.68 16.29
CA LEU A 839 0.79 -26.96 17.00
C LEU A 839 1.43 -26.86 18.38
N PHE A 840 2.61 -26.24 18.49
CA PHE A 840 3.26 -26.00 19.77
C PHE A 840 2.36 -25.17 20.71
N LEU A 841 1.75 -24.08 20.22
CA LEU A 841 0.85 -23.26 21.02
C LEU A 841 -0.36 -24.07 21.52
N ILE A 842 -0.97 -24.87 20.65
CA ILE A 842 -2.14 -25.70 20.99
C ILE A 842 -1.76 -26.77 22.01
N LEU A 843 -0.75 -27.59 21.71
CA LEU A 843 -0.31 -28.69 22.58
C LEU A 843 0.16 -28.18 23.94
N TRP A 844 0.94 -27.10 23.97
CA TRP A 844 1.38 -26.49 25.20
C TRP A 844 0.20 -26.10 26.09
N ASN A 845 -0.83 -25.48 25.51
CA ASN A 845 -2.00 -25.06 26.28
C ASN A 845 -2.87 -26.24 26.71
N LEU A 846 -3.03 -27.28 25.89
CA LEU A 846 -3.73 -28.50 26.30
C LEU A 846 -3.04 -29.20 27.49
N LEU A 847 -1.70 -29.21 27.51
CA LEU A 847 -0.90 -29.85 28.56
C LEU A 847 -0.80 -29.00 29.85
N CYS A 848 -0.79 -27.67 29.72
CA CYS A 848 -0.57 -26.75 30.84
C CYS A 848 -1.84 -26.06 31.35
N LEU A 849 -3.00 -26.27 30.73
CA LEU A 849 -4.28 -25.86 31.30
C LEU A 849 -4.44 -26.57 32.65
N PRO A 850 -4.72 -25.84 33.75
CA PRO A 850 -5.05 -26.50 35.00
C PRO A 850 -6.27 -27.38 34.74
N ARG A 851 -6.11 -28.71 34.86
CA ARG A 851 -7.25 -29.62 34.92
C ARG A 851 -8.16 -29.06 36.00
N HIS A 852 -9.34 -28.59 35.61
CA HIS A 852 -10.37 -28.19 36.56
C HIS A 852 -10.60 -29.39 37.48
N LYS A 853 -10.09 -29.29 38.71
CA LYS A 853 -10.56 -30.07 39.85
C LYS A 853 -11.50 -29.19 40.63
#